data_AF-A0A0G1I814-F1
#
_entry.id   AF-A0A0G1I814-F1
#
_cell.length_a   1.000
_cell.length_b   1.000
_cell.length_c   1.000
_cell.angle_alpha   90.00
_cell.angle_beta   90.00
_cell.angle_gamma   90.00
#
_symmetry.space_group_name_H-M   'P 1'
#
loop_
_entity.id
_entity.type
_entity.pdbx_description
1 polymer ?
#
loop_
_entity_poly.entity_id
_entity_poly.type
_entity_poly.pdbx_seq_one_letter_code
_entity_poly.pdbx_strand_id
1 'polypeptide(L)'
;MLRKIFILLALFFFAATGQALAFKPETFVTFANPIRGTEGWQTPGQDPLALPLYQYNESTHSAFPITWLLRYDAVQDATMSAFFNNLVETDKNQSLGAFLEITPKLTEATNISYPPGISIFNANRIFLSGYTIQDRIKLIDTYMNAFFARFGSYPKSVSAWHLDSYSLQYLQSKYSVLTAMNCDDQYSTDKYRLWGGYLGSPYFPDKNNSLIPASSKENRVDLAMVRWAQRDLFNFYGYRSESAYSVQVNDYLNMGQDTKYFEKLINQYEQKFFNEFTYVNIGLENDYYLPNYKDEIKNVFITLKKNHDKFSLHPISLSDFGDWFKARYPVSSPAYFYQSTDLKLTDPGKVFWYQSPFYRIGLKSVNGETKIIDFRVYNRDIYEDNFATPNQSLDLFHEIPAVIDSIKFPGSELIMSIDMEKATPIHSKQWDNWEISFQLENKTLTLFPDKISFSGFTAPAITSKDIKVGREKNITTWNLTPFTPFKNTNSYTWLFWLLIVLITIFVAKKIKRSKGSSLREGTPTWLSWIPLAGKSHSTLIIGISVALLASLTVIRSGTLQSFGMGFWGPNGHDAVFHLSMIEKFAGAPFSLSHPQIAGEKISNYHFIFDFLSGIIVKIFGVSAINFYFMIFPVLTGLAIIFLLDKLLKSWNYSRAERLLALVLIFLAGSFGFIPKLLNGQDIFSGESAFWSNQSVSIFLNPPFALSIVVLLLFLNLHQSHSRPDRESIPTNHNLRTENYKLTTLFSLFLLGALLSQTKIYAFILLLGALLFSRKYKLFFGVLLLGGLISLPFITLGGTAPFLFSPLWFPRSLFASFDRFYWPQLVSAWQAYEASGNFVKLGLVNLFALAVFLLGNLGLRLIGLFEIYKTKSVTSSETIVRWIILFGLLLPTLFIQNVNPWNTIQFMYYALFFLAIFTAKALSKLNIYLLVPVLFLAILTSVGTLKDYIGFFSASRISYTELLALDKLRDQPKGIVLSPLFNQNDSRSIYAPKPLYSYVFTAYISAISGRPEFLSDTINLDITGFDYKEKARDIQRLYNTEDKQWGIEFLTKNNILYVYETPLQKLKLHPGDLNLKKIFDSGEINIYKFN
;
A
#
# COMPACT_ATOMS: atom_id res chain seq x y z
N MET A 1 -65.47 2.77 17.25
CA MET A 1 -65.31 1.44 16.61
C MET A 1 -63.88 1.16 16.17
N LEU A 2 -63.22 2.05 15.40
CA LEU A 2 -61.84 1.84 14.92
C LEU A 2 -60.77 1.57 16.01
N ARG A 3 -60.87 2.20 17.19
CA ARG A 3 -59.91 1.97 18.29
C ARG A 3 -59.99 0.56 18.88
N LYS A 4 -61.19 -0.04 18.88
CA LYS A 4 -61.39 -1.44 19.31
C LYS A 4 -60.92 -2.43 18.25
N ILE A 5 -61.05 -2.08 16.96
CA ILE A 5 -60.52 -2.88 15.83
C ILE A 5 -58.98 -2.90 15.86
N PHE A 6 -58.32 -1.77 16.14
CA PHE A 6 -56.85 -1.73 16.26
C PHE A 6 -56.32 -2.52 17.45
N ILE A 7 -57.03 -2.51 18.59
CA ILE A 7 -56.65 -3.30 19.77
C ILE A 7 -56.89 -4.79 19.53
N LEU A 8 -57.98 -5.16 18.84
CA LEU A 8 -58.23 -6.55 18.44
C LEU A 8 -57.24 -7.04 17.38
N LEU A 9 -56.86 -6.23 16.40
CA LEU A 9 -55.81 -6.57 15.42
C LEU A 9 -54.43 -6.69 16.08
N ALA A 10 -54.09 -5.80 17.02
CA ALA A 10 -52.86 -5.92 17.80
C ALA A 10 -52.86 -7.19 18.65
N LEU A 11 -53.97 -7.51 19.34
CA LEU A 11 -54.13 -8.75 20.11
C LEU A 11 -54.13 -10.00 19.22
N PHE A 12 -54.65 -9.93 17.99
CA PHE A 12 -54.58 -11.04 17.03
C PHE A 12 -53.16 -11.24 16.50
N PHE A 13 -52.40 -10.16 16.29
CA PHE A 13 -50.96 -10.23 15.98
C PHE A 13 -50.11 -10.73 17.16
N PHE A 14 -50.48 -10.40 18.40
CA PHE A 14 -49.82 -10.92 19.61
C PHE A 14 -50.27 -12.35 19.98
N ALA A 15 -51.46 -12.80 19.58
CA ALA A 15 -51.91 -14.18 19.76
C ALA A 15 -51.44 -15.11 18.62
N ALA A 16 -51.08 -14.54 17.47
CA ALA A 16 -50.43 -15.22 16.35
C ALA A 16 -48.90 -15.13 16.37
N THR A 17 -48.29 -14.58 17.43
CA THR A 17 -46.87 -14.87 17.69
C THR A 17 -46.82 -16.33 18.10
N GLY A 18 -46.34 -17.15 17.18
CA GLY A 18 -46.21 -18.59 17.34
C GLY A 18 -45.66 -18.94 18.70
N GLN A 19 -46.09 -20.11 19.20
CA GLN A 19 -45.36 -20.85 20.21
C GLN A 19 -43.87 -20.56 20.03
N ALA A 20 -43.22 -20.02 21.07
CA ALA A 20 -41.77 -19.99 21.13
C ALA A 20 -41.34 -21.47 21.02
N LEU A 21 -41.08 -21.92 19.80
CA LEU A 21 -40.42 -23.18 19.53
C LEU A 21 -39.06 -22.99 20.16
N ALA A 22 -38.89 -23.54 21.36
CA ALA A 22 -37.58 -23.74 21.94
C ALA A 22 -36.81 -24.59 20.93
N PHE A 23 -36.04 -23.94 20.07
CA PHE A 23 -35.29 -24.61 19.01
C PHE A 23 -34.26 -25.48 19.73
N LYS A 24 -34.35 -26.79 19.52
CA LYS A 24 -33.34 -27.72 20.00
C LYS A 24 -32.04 -27.34 19.29
N PRO A 25 -30.90 -27.15 19.97
CA PRO A 25 -29.64 -26.89 19.27
C PRO A 25 -29.33 -28.05 18.33
N GLU A 26 -29.09 -27.76 17.05
CA GLU A 26 -28.87 -28.76 15.99
C GLU A 26 -27.42 -28.71 15.48
N THR A 27 -26.97 -29.84 14.94
CA THR A 27 -25.71 -29.93 14.17
C THR A 27 -26.07 -29.97 12.70
N PHE A 28 -25.91 -28.86 11.98
CA PHE A 28 -26.16 -28.81 10.55
C PHE A 28 -25.12 -29.66 9.81
N VAL A 29 -25.58 -30.55 8.95
CA VAL A 29 -24.72 -31.40 8.12
C VAL A 29 -25.00 -31.11 6.66
N THR A 30 -23.97 -30.66 5.96
CA THR A 30 -24.01 -30.40 4.51
C THR A 30 -23.14 -31.41 3.80
N PHE A 31 -23.61 -31.89 2.64
CA PHE A 31 -22.78 -32.63 1.70
C PHE A 31 -22.48 -31.74 0.51
N ALA A 32 -21.21 -31.45 0.27
CA ALA A 32 -20.77 -30.64 -0.85
C ALA A 32 -19.69 -31.38 -1.63
N ASN A 33 -19.88 -31.69 -2.90
CA ASN A 33 -18.88 -32.45 -3.67
C ASN A 33 -18.34 -31.59 -4.82
N PRO A 34 -17.05 -31.21 -4.81
CA PRO A 34 -16.39 -30.58 -5.93
C PRO A 34 -16.30 -31.53 -7.14
N ILE A 35 -16.79 -31.08 -8.29
CA ILE A 35 -16.87 -31.86 -9.53
C ILE A 35 -16.00 -31.21 -10.60
N ARG A 36 -14.85 -31.83 -10.87
CA ARG A 36 -13.96 -31.51 -11.99
C ARG A 36 -14.43 -32.25 -13.25
N GLY A 37 -14.36 -31.59 -14.40
CA GLY A 37 -14.63 -32.22 -15.70
C GLY A 37 -13.39 -32.89 -16.29
N THR A 38 -13.37 -33.02 -17.61
CA THR A 38 -12.30 -33.73 -18.35
C THR A 38 -10.99 -32.93 -18.44
N GLU A 39 -10.98 -31.64 -18.11
CA GLU A 39 -9.80 -30.80 -18.27
C GLU A 39 -8.77 -31.07 -17.17
N GLY A 40 -7.58 -31.54 -17.56
CA GLY A 40 -6.54 -31.90 -16.60
C GLY A 40 -6.90 -33.10 -15.72
N TRP A 41 -7.81 -33.97 -16.18
CA TRP A 41 -8.20 -35.19 -15.47
C TRP A 41 -7.00 -36.13 -15.27
N GLN A 42 -6.74 -36.54 -14.02
CA GLN A 42 -5.52 -37.27 -13.63
C GLN A 42 -5.77 -38.73 -13.20
N THR A 43 -6.98 -39.26 -13.38
CA THR A 43 -7.37 -40.59 -12.89
C THR A 43 -7.69 -41.53 -14.06
N PRO A 44 -6.68 -42.24 -14.61
CA PRO A 44 -6.84 -43.01 -15.83
C PRO A 44 -7.85 -44.15 -15.67
N GLY A 45 -8.68 -44.36 -16.69
CA GLY A 45 -9.65 -45.45 -16.71
C GLY A 45 -10.89 -45.23 -15.82
N GLN A 46 -11.02 -44.08 -15.17
CA GLN A 46 -12.21 -43.68 -14.43
C GLN A 46 -12.91 -42.50 -15.13
N ASP A 47 -14.20 -42.66 -15.42
CA ASP A 47 -15.06 -41.58 -15.90
C ASP A 47 -15.26 -40.53 -14.80
N PRO A 48 -15.21 -39.21 -15.10
CA PRO A 48 -15.50 -38.14 -14.14
C PRO A 48 -16.84 -38.26 -13.38
N LEU A 49 -17.82 -38.97 -13.94
CA LEU A 49 -19.11 -39.24 -13.31
C LEU A 49 -19.14 -40.50 -12.42
N ALA A 50 -18.12 -41.35 -12.44
CA ALA A 50 -18.12 -42.61 -11.70
C ALA A 50 -18.30 -42.40 -10.18
N LEU A 51 -17.53 -41.47 -9.61
CA LEU A 51 -17.59 -41.15 -8.18
C LEU A 51 -18.89 -40.38 -7.82
N PRO A 52 -19.32 -39.34 -8.58
CA PRO A 52 -20.62 -38.69 -8.38
C PRO A 52 -21.82 -39.64 -8.43
N LEU A 53 -21.87 -40.56 -9.40
CA LEU A 53 -22.92 -41.58 -9.50
C LEU A 53 -22.96 -42.47 -8.26
N TYR A 54 -21.79 -42.89 -7.77
CA TYR A 54 -21.70 -43.71 -6.57
C TYR A 54 -22.14 -42.95 -5.31
N GLN A 55 -21.64 -41.72 -5.11
CA GLN A 55 -22.04 -40.87 -3.99
C GLN A 55 -23.55 -40.57 -3.99
N TYR A 56 -24.14 -40.31 -5.16
CA TYR A 56 -25.58 -40.13 -5.30
C TYR A 56 -26.36 -41.38 -4.89
N ASN A 57 -25.95 -42.56 -5.37
CA ASN A 57 -26.61 -43.81 -4.99
C ASN A 57 -26.57 -44.05 -3.47
N GLU A 58 -25.44 -43.82 -2.80
CA GLU A 58 -25.34 -43.99 -1.34
C GLU A 58 -26.16 -42.95 -0.56
N SER A 59 -26.29 -41.72 -1.09
CA SER A 59 -27.08 -40.67 -0.44
C SER A 59 -28.59 -40.87 -0.54
N THR A 60 -29.09 -41.42 -1.65
CA THR A 60 -30.53 -41.73 -1.82
C THR A 60 -31.04 -42.70 -0.75
N HIS A 61 -30.23 -43.69 -0.36
CA HIS A 61 -30.55 -44.62 0.73
C HIS A 61 -30.58 -43.94 2.12
N SER A 62 -29.95 -42.78 2.24
CA SER A 62 -29.70 -42.07 3.50
C SER A 62 -30.53 -40.79 3.64
N ALA A 63 -31.20 -40.35 2.57
CA ALA A 63 -32.00 -39.12 2.49
C ALA A 63 -31.23 -37.82 2.84
N PHE A 64 -29.92 -37.78 2.59
CA PHE A 64 -29.12 -36.56 2.79
C PHE A 64 -29.12 -35.71 1.53
N PRO A 65 -29.39 -34.39 1.63
CA PRO A 65 -29.25 -33.49 0.50
C PRO A 65 -27.78 -33.31 0.12
N ILE A 66 -27.49 -33.28 -1.19
CA ILE A 66 -26.12 -33.04 -1.70
C ILE A 66 -26.12 -31.80 -2.59
N THR A 67 -25.12 -30.96 -2.39
CA THR A 67 -24.77 -29.88 -3.31
C THR A 67 -23.59 -30.30 -4.19
N TRP A 68 -23.81 -30.34 -5.50
CA TRP A 68 -22.80 -30.67 -6.51
C TRP A 68 -22.14 -29.38 -7.02
N LEU A 69 -20.87 -29.16 -6.68
CA LEU A 69 -20.12 -27.95 -7.00
C LEU A 69 -19.38 -28.16 -8.33
N LEU A 70 -19.96 -27.70 -9.43
CA LEU A 70 -19.47 -28.01 -10.78
C LEU A 70 -18.35 -27.06 -11.18
N ARG A 71 -17.24 -27.55 -11.75
CA ARG A 71 -16.22 -26.70 -12.37
C ARG A 71 -16.62 -26.30 -13.79
N TYR A 72 -16.00 -25.26 -14.34
CA TYR A 72 -16.34 -24.71 -15.66
C TYR A 72 -16.41 -25.76 -16.76
N ASP A 73 -15.42 -26.65 -16.81
CA ASP A 73 -15.35 -27.73 -17.80
C ASP A 73 -16.44 -28.80 -17.58
N ALA A 74 -16.84 -29.08 -16.34
CA ALA A 74 -17.98 -29.95 -16.05
C ALA A 74 -19.33 -29.33 -16.46
N VAL A 75 -19.47 -28.00 -16.33
CA VAL A 75 -20.65 -27.26 -16.83
C VAL A 75 -20.72 -27.33 -18.36
N GLN A 76 -19.58 -27.21 -19.04
CA GLN A 76 -19.51 -27.25 -20.51
C GLN A 76 -19.66 -28.66 -21.08
N ASP A 77 -19.21 -29.69 -20.37
CA ASP A 77 -19.30 -31.08 -20.82
C ASP A 77 -20.76 -31.52 -20.99
N ALA A 78 -21.12 -31.97 -22.19
CA ALA A 78 -22.50 -32.32 -22.54
C ALA A 78 -23.04 -33.52 -21.75
N THR A 79 -22.21 -34.49 -21.44
CA THR A 79 -22.62 -35.68 -20.71
C THR A 79 -22.83 -35.34 -19.24
N MET A 80 -21.86 -34.65 -18.63
CA MET A 80 -21.93 -34.28 -17.21
C MET A 80 -23.06 -33.30 -16.93
N SER A 81 -23.19 -32.24 -17.72
CA SER A 81 -24.26 -31.27 -17.53
C SER A 81 -25.66 -31.86 -17.75
N ALA A 82 -25.84 -32.76 -18.72
CA ALA A 82 -27.12 -33.45 -18.90
C ALA A 82 -27.45 -34.35 -17.69
N PHE A 83 -26.44 -35.05 -17.14
CA PHE A 83 -26.60 -35.83 -15.92
C PHE A 83 -27.03 -34.95 -14.73
N PHE A 84 -26.31 -33.88 -14.44
CA PHE A 84 -26.62 -33.00 -13.31
C PHE A 84 -27.94 -32.23 -13.48
N ASN A 85 -28.30 -31.84 -14.71
CA ASN A 85 -29.60 -31.22 -14.97
C ASN A 85 -30.75 -32.17 -14.68
N ASN A 86 -30.67 -33.41 -15.18
CA ASN A 86 -31.66 -34.45 -14.90
C ASN A 86 -31.73 -34.77 -13.39
N LEU A 87 -30.56 -34.84 -12.73
CA LEU A 87 -30.46 -35.14 -11.31
C LEU A 87 -31.27 -34.17 -10.44
N VAL A 88 -31.13 -32.86 -10.66
CA VAL A 88 -31.86 -31.85 -9.86
C VAL A 88 -33.31 -31.66 -10.29
N GLU A 89 -33.66 -32.01 -11.53
CA GLU A 89 -35.06 -32.07 -11.98
C GLU A 89 -35.82 -33.24 -11.34
N THR A 90 -35.15 -34.37 -11.12
CA THR A 90 -35.77 -35.61 -10.64
C THR A 90 -35.69 -35.81 -9.12
N ASP A 91 -34.67 -35.28 -8.44
CA ASP A 91 -34.51 -35.38 -7.00
C ASP A 91 -34.30 -34.00 -6.35
N LYS A 92 -35.30 -33.56 -5.58
CA LYS A 92 -35.31 -32.25 -4.89
C LYS A 92 -34.30 -32.14 -3.75
N ASN A 93 -33.71 -33.25 -3.30
CA ASN A 93 -32.63 -33.23 -2.32
C ASN A 93 -31.27 -32.91 -2.96
N GLN A 94 -31.20 -32.82 -4.29
CA GLN A 94 -29.97 -32.51 -5.01
C GLN A 94 -29.99 -31.02 -5.41
N SER A 95 -28.87 -30.33 -5.21
CA SER A 95 -28.69 -28.95 -5.66
C SER A 95 -27.36 -28.76 -6.39
N LEU A 96 -27.30 -27.73 -7.24
CA LEU A 96 -26.09 -27.39 -8.00
C LEU A 96 -25.45 -26.11 -7.45
N GLY A 97 -24.13 -26.09 -7.42
CA GLY A 97 -23.33 -24.92 -7.09
C GLY A 97 -22.16 -24.75 -8.06
N ALA A 98 -21.44 -23.64 -7.92
CA ALA A 98 -20.25 -23.36 -8.72
C ALA A 98 -18.97 -23.77 -8.00
N PHE A 99 -18.02 -24.36 -8.73
CA PHE A 99 -16.66 -24.58 -8.29
C PHE A 99 -15.70 -23.74 -9.13
N LEU A 100 -15.27 -22.62 -8.55
CA LEU A 100 -14.48 -21.57 -9.20
C LEU A 100 -12.97 -21.87 -9.14
N GLU A 101 -12.58 -23.08 -9.53
CA GLU A 101 -11.21 -23.38 -9.95
C GLU A 101 -10.99 -22.86 -11.36
N ILE A 102 -10.03 -21.95 -11.53
CA ILE A 102 -9.76 -21.36 -12.83
C ILE A 102 -8.95 -22.32 -13.70
N THR A 103 -9.51 -22.69 -14.85
CA THR A 103 -8.89 -23.58 -15.82
C THR A 103 -8.42 -22.84 -17.07
N PRO A 104 -7.46 -23.40 -17.84
CA PRO A 104 -7.08 -22.88 -19.16
C PRO A 104 -8.29 -22.60 -20.08
N LYS A 105 -9.25 -23.52 -20.20
CA LYS A 105 -10.46 -23.29 -21.02
C LYS A 105 -11.29 -22.09 -20.57
N LEU A 106 -11.43 -21.86 -19.25
CA LEU A 106 -12.14 -20.68 -18.76
C LEU A 106 -11.38 -19.40 -19.14
N THR A 107 -10.06 -19.39 -18.99
CA THR A 107 -9.26 -18.23 -19.40
C THR A 107 -9.30 -17.99 -20.91
N GLU A 108 -9.28 -19.05 -21.72
CA GLU A 108 -9.44 -18.98 -23.18
C GLU A 108 -10.80 -18.38 -23.56
N ALA A 109 -11.89 -18.83 -22.93
CA ALA A 109 -13.24 -18.30 -23.16
C ALA A 109 -13.38 -16.80 -22.82
N THR A 110 -12.47 -16.25 -22.02
CA THR A 110 -12.43 -14.83 -21.64
C THR A 110 -11.37 -14.02 -22.38
N ASN A 111 -10.54 -14.65 -23.22
CA ASN A 111 -9.34 -14.06 -23.80
C ASN A 111 -8.41 -13.44 -22.73
N ILE A 112 -8.27 -14.12 -21.59
CA ILE A 112 -7.36 -13.77 -20.50
C ILE A 112 -6.16 -14.71 -20.54
N SER A 113 -4.97 -14.18 -20.26
CA SER A 113 -3.75 -15.00 -20.21
C SER A 113 -3.77 -15.91 -18.99
N TYR A 114 -3.57 -17.22 -19.20
CA TYR A 114 -3.37 -18.17 -18.12
C TYR A 114 -1.96 -18.00 -17.52
N PRO A 115 -1.80 -17.73 -16.21
CA PRO A 115 -0.50 -17.45 -15.60
C PRO A 115 0.53 -18.61 -15.77
N PRO A 116 1.85 -18.32 -15.80
CA PRO A 116 2.88 -19.36 -15.82
C PRO A 116 2.99 -20.12 -14.49
N GLY A 117 3.64 -21.29 -14.51
CA GLY A 117 3.65 -22.24 -13.38
C GLY A 117 3.81 -23.70 -13.85
N ILE A 118 3.94 -24.61 -12.89
CA ILE A 118 4.28 -26.03 -13.11
C ILE A 118 3.10 -26.99 -12.90
N SER A 119 2.05 -26.54 -12.24
CA SER A 119 0.83 -27.29 -11.94
C SER A 119 -0.41 -26.44 -12.17
N ILE A 120 -1.54 -27.07 -12.43
CA ILE A 120 -2.85 -26.38 -12.41
C ILE A 120 -3.19 -25.91 -11.00
N PHE A 121 -2.68 -26.59 -9.96
CA PHE A 121 -2.86 -26.29 -8.55
C PHE A 121 -1.92 -25.20 -8.01
N ASN A 122 -1.21 -24.45 -8.85
CA ASN A 122 -0.46 -23.29 -8.34
C ASN A 122 -1.42 -22.14 -8.01
N ALA A 123 -1.18 -21.46 -6.89
CA ALA A 123 -2.10 -20.45 -6.34
C ALA A 123 -2.36 -19.28 -7.29
N ASN A 124 -1.35 -18.80 -8.01
CA ASN A 124 -1.47 -17.76 -9.02
C ASN A 124 -2.37 -18.15 -10.21
N ARG A 125 -2.66 -19.43 -10.40
CA ARG A 125 -3.42 -19.95 -11.55
C ARG A 125 -4.84 -20.35 -11.19
N ILE A 126 -4.96 -21.15 -10.13
CA ILE A 126 -6.21 -21.82 -9.75
C ILE A 126 -7.21 -20.87 -9.07
N PHE A 127 -6.71 -19.82 -8.43
CA PHE A 127 -7.54 -18.87 -7.69
C PHE A 127 -7.80 -17.59 -8.46
N LEU A 128 -9.00 -17.03 -8.26
CA LEU A 128 -9.34 -15.68 -8.73
C LEU A 128 -8.34 -14.63 -8.24
N SER A 129 -7.80 -14.79 -7.02
CA SER A 129 -6.79 -13.88 -6.47
C SER A 129 -5.52 -13.79 -7.32
N GLY A 130 -5.23 -14.77 -8.18
CA GLY A 130 -4.12 -14.75 -9.13
C GLY A 130 -4.28 -13.79 -10.32
N TYR A 131 -5.50 -13.27 -10.53
CA TYR A 131 -5.86 -12.41 -11.66
C TYR A 131 -6.11 -10.97 -11.20
N THR A 132 -6.01 -10.02 -12.13
CA THR A 132 -6.37 -8.61 -11.85
C THR A 132 -7.85 -8.49 -11.52
N ILE A 133 -8.28 -7.43 -10.82
CA ILE A 133 -9.71 -7.22 -10.52
C ILE A 133 -10.59 -7.29 -11.78
N GLN A 134 -10.15 -6.69 -12.88
CA GLN A 134 -10.90 -6.68 -14.14
C GLN A 134 -11.03 -8.09 -14.73
N ASP A 135 -9.97 -8.88 -14.62
CA ASP A 135 -9.93 -10.26 -15.09
C ASP A 135 -10.77 -11.18 -14.18
N ARG A 136 -10.72 -11.00 -12.85
CA ARG A 136 -11.59 -11.70 -11.90
C ARG A 136 -13.06 -11.53 -12.27
N ILE A 137 -13.49 -10.30 -12.53
CA ILE A 137 -14.87 -9.99 -12.94
C ILE A 137 -15.23 -10.75 -14.23
N LYS A 138 -14.39 -10.70 -15.26
CA LYS A 138 -14.65 -11.39 -16.53
C LYS A 138 -14.71 -12.91 -16.39
N LEU A 139 -13.82 -13.50 -15.60
CA LEU A 139 -13.79 -14.94 -15.31
C LEU A 139 -15.08 -15.37 -14.60
N ILE A 140 -15.47 -14.64 -13.54
CA ILE A 140 -16.73 -14.89 -12.82
C ILE A 140 -17.92 -14.76 -13.76
N ASP A 141 -17.99 -13.68 -14.54
CA ASP A 141 -19.12 -13.42 -15.43
C ASP A 141 -19.29 -14.51 -16.48
N THR A 142 -18.18 -14.93 -17.09
CA THR A 142 -18.17 -15.95 -18.13
C THR A 142 -18.56 -17.30 -17.57
N TYR A 143 -18.05 -17.65 -16.38
CA TYR A 143 -18.46 -18.84 -15.67
C TYR A 143 -19.97 -18.82 -15.36
N MET A 144 -20.46 -17.72 -14.77
CA MET A 144 -21.86 -17.62 -14.33
C MET A 144 -22.83 -17.64 -15.51
N ASN A 145 -22.47 -16.99 -16.63
CA ASN A 145 -23.27 -17.04 -17.85
C ASN A 145 -23.32 -18.45 -18.45
N ALA A 146 -22.19 -19.18 -18.44
CA ALA A 146 -22.17 -20.58 -18.86
C ALA A 146 -23.07 -21.46 -17.99
N PHE A 147 -23.01 -21.27 -16.67
CA PHE A 147 -23.86 -22.00 -15.73
C PHE A 147 -25.35 -21.70 -15.99
N PHE A 148 -25.73 -20.43 -16.12
CA PHE A 148 -27.10 -20.03 -16.41
C PHE A 148 -27.60 -20.58 -17.75
N ALA A 149 -26.77 -20.53 -18.80
CA ALA A 149 -27.12 -21.07 -20.11
C ALA A 149 -27.37 -22.58 -20.06
N ARG A 150 -26.75 -23.30 -19.13
CA ARG A 150 -26.85 -24.75 -19.03
C ARG A 150 -27.99 -25.23 -18.13
N PHE A 151 -28.25 -24.54 -17.02
CA PHE A 151 -29.17 -24.98 -15.98
C PHE A 151 -30.36 -24.02 -15.75
N GLY A 152 -30.46 -22.93 -16.52
CA GLY A 152 -31.58 -21.97 -16.46
C GLY A 152 -31.63 -21.09 -15.21
N SER A 153 -30.65 -21.18 -14.31
CA SER A 153 -30.56 -20.37 -13.09
C SER A 153 -29.09 -20.15 -12.69
N TYR A 154 -28.83 -19.10 -11.90
CA TYR A 154 -27.50 -18.90 -11.31
C TYR A 154 -27.35 -19.73 -10.02
N PRO A 155 -26.14 -20.25 -9.74
CA PRO A 155 -25.91 -21.05 -8.55
C PRO A 155 -26.04 -20.18 -7.29
N LYS A 156 -26.67 -20.73 -6.26
CA LYS A 156 -26.81 -20.08 -4.95
C LYS A 156 -25.66 -20.37 -3.99
N SER A 157 -24.85 -21.37 -4.32
CA SER A 157 -23.66 -21.76 -3.57
C SER A 157 -22.45 -21.78 -4.48
N VAL A 158 -21.33 -21.29 -3.98
CA VAL A 158 -20.05 -21.25 -4.70
C VAL A 158 -18.94 -21.81 -3.83
N SER A 159 -17.89 -22.34 -4.44
CA SER A 159 -16.70 -22.80 -3.73
C SER A 159 -15.45 -22.62 -4.57
N ALA A 160 -14.32 -22.46 -3.89
CA ALA A 160 -12.98 -22.72 -4.39
C ALA A 160 -12.11 -23.04 -3.17
N TRP A 161 -10.88 -23.53 -3.33
CA TRP A 161 -10.00 -23.67 -2.16
C TRP A 161 -9.71 -22.32 -1.49
N HIS A 162 -9.74 -21.23 -2.28
CA HIS A 162 -9.69 -19.86 -1.79
C HIS A 162 -10.49 -18.90 -2.69
N LEU A 163 -11.54 -18.30 -2.12
CA LEU A 163 -12.26 -17.14 -2.64
C LEU A 163 -11.88 -15.89 -1.82
N ASP A 164 -11.29 -14.90 -2.50
CA ASP A 164 -10.92 -13.62 -1.91
C ASP A 164 -12.14 -12.73 -1.64
N SER A 165 -12.02 -11.80 -0.67
CA SER A 165 -13.10 -10.91 -0.24
C SER A 165 -13.67 -10.03 -1.37
N TYR A 166 -12.85 -9.62 -2.35
CA TYR A 166 -13.35 -8.86 -3.51
C TYR A 166 -14.27 -9.74 -4.37
N SER A 167 -13.81 -10.94 -4.71
CA SER A 167 -14.59 -11.91 -5.49
C SER A 167 -15.90 -12.28 -4.78
N LEU A 168 -15.86 -12.49 -3.46
CA LEU A 168 -17.06 -12.77 -2.64
C LEU A 168 -18.08 -11.63 -2.71
N GLN A 169 -17.64 -10.37 -2.62
CA GLN A 169 -18.53 -9.20 -2.77
C GLN A 169 -19.18 -9.16 -4.15
N TYR A 170 -18.41 -9.45 -5.20
CA TYR A 170 -18.93 -9.44 -6.57
C TYR A 170 -19.97 -10.55 -6.79
N LEU A 171 -19.65 -11.77 -6.35
CA LEU A 171 -20.54 -12.93 -6.40
C LEU A 171 -21.85 -12.68 -5.64
N GLN A 172 -21.76 -12.09 -4.44
CA GLN A 172 -22.93 -11.75 -3.64
C GLN A 172 -23.78 -10.65 -4.30
N SER A 173 -23.16 -9.52 -4.65
CA SER A 173 -23.88 -8.33 -5.11
C SER A 173 -24.49 -8.48 -6.51
N LYS A 174 -23.83 -9.20 -7.42
CA LYS A 174 -24.31 -9.39 -8.79
C LYS A 174 -25.16 -10.65 -8.97
N TYR A 175 -24.75 -11.75 -8.36
CA TYR A 175 -25.38 -13.07 -8.58
C TYR A 175 -26.25 -13.55 -7.42
N SER A 176 -26.34 -12.78 -6.32
CA SER A 176 -27.12 -13.14 -5.13
C SER A 176 -26.76 -14.53 -4.59
N VAL A 177 -25.46 -14.85 -4.60
CA VAL A 177 -24.91 -16.03 -3.95
C VAL A 177 -25.18 -15.95 -2.45
N LEU A 178 -25.67 -17.05 -1.88
CA LEU A 178 -26.07 -17.17 -0.47
C LEU A 178 -25.01 -17.82 0.40
N THR A 179 -24.23 -18.74 -0.19
CA THR A 179 -23.19 -19.49 0.54
C THR A 179 -21.92 -19.59 -0.28
N ALA A 180 -20.77 -19.38 0.36
CA ALA A 180 -19.45 -19.61 -0.21
C ALA A 180 -18.70 -20.64 0.65
N MET A 181 -17.84 -21.45 0.03
CA MET A 181 -17.03 -22.44 0.74
C MET A 181 -15.56 -22.34 0.34
N ASN A 182 -14.71 -22.07 1.34
CA ASN A 182 -13.24 -22.07 1.24
C ASN A 182 -12.66 -23.23 2.07
N CYS A 183 -11.38 -23.55 1.85
CA CYS A 183 -10.66 -24.43 2.76
C CYS A 183 -10.71 -23.91 4.21
N ASP A 184 -10.74 -24.85 5.16
CA ASP A 184 -10.57 -24.59 6.59
C ASP A 184 -9.12 -24.24 6.94
N ASP A 185 -8.91 -23.83 8.19
CA ASP A 185 -7.62 -23.36 8.70
C ASP A 185 -6.52 -24.42 8.48
N GLN A 186 -5.47 -24.04 7.75
CA GLN A 186 -4.32 -24.88 7.42
C GLN A 186 -3.03 -24.05 7.33
N TYR A 187 -1.95 -24.57 7.90
CA TYR A 187 -0.69 -23.82 7.98
C TYR A 187 0.17 -23.94 6.72
N SER A 188 0.22 -25.10 6.06
CA SER A 188 1.16 -25.35 4.95
C SER A 188 0.75 -26.43 3.94
N THR A 189 -0.51 -26.83 3.91
CA THR A 189 -1.03 -27.89 3.02
C THR A 189 -1.20 -27.36 1.60
N ASP A 190 -0.83 -28.16 0.59
CA ASP A 190 -0.91 -27.83 -0.84
C ASP A 190 -0.22 -26.50 -1.25
N LYS A 191 0.75 -26.05 -0.45
CA LYS A 191 1.39 -24.73 -0.59
C LYS A 191 0.43 -23.54 -0.38
N TYR A 192 -0.69 -23.77 0.30
CA TYR A 192 -1.60 -22.74 0.76
C TYR A 192 -1.53 -22.65 2.30
N ARG A 193 -1.18 -21.46 2.78
CA ARG A 193 -1.35 -21.07 4.18
C ARG A 193 -2.62 -20.23 4.27
N LEU A 194 -3.67 -20.81 4.82
CA LEU A 194 -4.92 -20.15 5.17
C LEU A 194 -5.05 -20.24 6.68
N TRP A 195 -4.56 -19.21 7.40
CA TRP A 195 -4.25 -19.36 8.81
C TRP A 195 -4.76 -18.19 9.64
N GLY A 196 -5.59 -18.45 10.63
CA GLY A 196 -6.04 -17.39 11.53
C GLY A 196 -7.53 -17.06 11.52
N GLY A 197 -8.33 -17.70 10.68
CA GLY A 197 -9.77 -17.45 10.60
C GLY A 197 -10.59 -18.24 11.62
N TYR A 198 -11.91 -18.25 11.44
CA TYR A 198 -12.80 -19.20 12.14
C TYR A 198 -12.46 -20.64 11.76
N LEU A 199 -12.26 -21.47 12.79
CA LEU A 199 -12.01 -22.91 12.68
C LEU A 199 -13.34 -23.65 12.56
N GLY A 200 -13.58 -24.29 11.42
CA GLY A 200 -14.74 -25.16 11.16
C GLY A 200 -16.12 -24.51 11.16
N SER A 201 -16.28 -23.30 11.71
CA SER A 201 -17.59 -22.68 11.89
C SER A 201 -17.96 -21.68 10.79
N PRO A 202 -19.26 -21.56 10.46
CA PRO A 202 -19.74 -20.61 9.48
C PRO A 202 -19.81 -19.17 10.01
N TYR A 203 -19.59 -18.21 9.11
CA TYR A 203 -19.56 -16.77 9.42
C TYR A 203 -19.93 -15.92 8.20
N PHE A 204 -20.23 -14.63 8.39
CA PHE A 204 -20.22 -13.68 7.28
C PHE A 204 -18.81 -13.12 7.12
N PRO A 205 -18.15 -13.22 5.97
CA PRO A 205 -16.81 -12.68 5.80
C PRO A 205 -16.83 -11.14 5.74
N ASP A 206 -15.74 -10.52 6.20
CA ASP A 206 -15.54 -9.08 6.09
C ASP A 206 -15.24 -8.66 4.65
N LYS A 207 -15.67 -7.46 4.25
CA LYS A 207 -15.46 -6.89 2.91
C LYS A 207 -13.98 -6.69 2.56
N ASN A 208 -13.09 -6.60 3.55
CA ASN A 208 -11.67 -6.32 3.29
C ASN A 208 -10.79 -7.58 3.36
N ASN A 209 -11.25 -8.65 4.00
CA ASN A 209 -10.44 -9.84 4.25
C ASN A 209 -11.33 -11.07 4.50
N SER A 210 -11.17 -12.09 3.65
CA SER A 210 -12.04 -13.27 3.67
C SER A 210 -11.93 -14.13 4.94
N LEU A 211 -10.79 -14.09 5.66
CA LEU A 211 -10.58 -14.82 6.92
C LEU A 211 -11.18 -14.11 8.13
N ILE A 212 -11.53 -12.82 8.02
CA ILE A 212 -12.08 -12.06 9.13
C ILE A 212 -13.61 -12.22 9.17
N PRO A 213 -14.20 -12.69 10.29
CA PRO A 213 -15.64 -12.63 10.50
C PRO A 213 -16.13 -11.19 10.62
N ALA A 214 -17.24 -10.84 9.98
CA ALA A 214 -17.82 -9.50 10.05
C ALA A 214 -18.51 -9.27 11.41
N SER A 215 -18.26 -8.12 12.03
CA SER A 215 -18.87 -7.70 13.30
C SER A 215 -20.11 -6.83 13.13
N SER A 216 -20.45 -6.41 11.91
CA SER A 216 -21.61 -5.58 11.64
C SER A 216 -22.12 -5.77 10.21
N LYS A 217 -23.32 -5.23 9.95
CA LYS A 217 -23.98 -5.30 8.65
C LYS A 217 -23.26 -4.47 7.58
N GLU A 218 -22.62 -3.37 7.98
CA GLU A 218 -21.90 -2.47 7.08
C GLU A 218 -20.64 -3.12 6.51
N ASN A 219 -19.97 -3.95 7.31
CA ASN A 219 -18.67 -4.54 6.96
C ASN A 219 -18.79 -5.96 6.40
N ARG A 220 -19.97 -6.59 6.44
CA ARG A 220 -20.15 -7.97 5.98
C ARG A 220 -20.34 -8.06 4.47
N VAL A 221 -19.82 -9.12 3.86
CA VAL A 221 -20.37 -9.69 2.63
C VAL A 221 -21.59 -10.51 3.03
N ASP A 222 -22.74 -10.22 2.43
CA ASP A 222 -24.04 -10.75 2.85
C ASP A 222 -24.32 -12.17 2.31
N LEU A 223 -23.38 -13.08 2.58
CA LEU A 223 -23.43 -14.53 2.31
C LEU A 223 -22.79 -15.32 3.47
N ALA A 224 -23.18 -16.57 3.66
CA ALA A 224 -22.58 -17.46 4.63
C ALA A 224 -21.27 -18.07 4.07
N MET A 225 -20.14 -17.81 4.71
CA MET A 225 -18.90 -18.55 4.46
C MET A 225 -18.89 -19.81 5.31
N VAL A 226 -18.75 -20.97 4.67
CA VAL A 226 -18.58 -22.29 5.31
C VAL A 226 -17.19 -22.84 5.00
N ARG A 227 -16.75 -23.88 5.73
CA ARG A 227 -15.39 -24.43 5.64
C ARG A 227 -15.34 -25.82 5.03
N TRP A 228 -14.34 -26.06 4.18
CA TRP A 228 -13.96 -27.35 3.59
C TRP A 228 -12.66 -27.88 4.22
N ALA A 229 -12.62 -29.03 4.85
CA ALA A 229 -13.70 -29.74 5.52
C ALA A 229 -13.40 -29.73 7.03
N GLN A 230 -14.41 -29.94 7.88
CA GLN A 230 -14.25 -29.78 9.34
C GLN A 230 -13.09 -30.62 9.88
N ARG A 231 -12.23 -29.96 10.66
CA ARG A 231 -10.97 -30.49 11.16
C ARG A 231 -11.14 -31.07 12.57
N ASP A 232 -10.27 -32.00 12.96
CA ASP A 232 -10.14 -32.41 14.35
C ASP A 232 -9.61 -31.23 15.16
N LEU A 233 -10.43 -30.69 16.06
CA LEU A 233 -10.13 -29.51 16.86
C LEU A 233 -8.88 -29.62 17.74
N PHE A 234 -8.39 -30.84 18.03
CA PHE A 234 -7.14 -31.09 18.76
C PHE A 234 -5.96 -31.29 17.81
N ASN A 235 -6.12 -32.17 16.81
CA ASN A 235 -5.00 -32.65 16.01
C ASN A 235 -4.67 -31.80 14.78
N PHE A 236 -5.56 -30.88 14.36
CA PHE A 236 -5.31 -30.03 13.18
C PHE A 236 -4.18 -29.01 13.37
N TYR A 237 -3.96 -28.60 14.62
CA TYR A 237 -3.10 -27.46 14.95
C TYR A 237 -1.63 -27.90 14.97
N GLY A 238 -1.02 -27.96 13.78
CA GLY A 238 0.33 -28.46 13.56
C GLY A 238 0.96 -28.01 12.24
N TYR A 239 2.08 -28.62 11.85
CA TYR A 239 2.87 -28.24 10.67
C TYR A 239 2.89 -29.34 9.61
N ARG A 240 2.29 -29.06 8.44
CA ARG A 240 2.08 -29.94 7.26
C ARG A 240 0.78 -30.74 7.34
N SER A 241 0.85 -32.06 7.55
CA SER A 241 -0.24 -33.01 7.32
C SER A 241 -1.31 -32.98 8.42
N GLU A 242 -1.11 -32.22 9.48
CA GLU A 242 -2.05 -32.12 10.60
C GLU A 242 -3.41 -31.59 10.15
N SER A 243 -3.48 -30.74 9.12
CA SER A 243 -4.77 -30.36 8.55
C SER A 243 -5.54 -31.56 8.00
N ALA A 244 -4.89 -32.67 7.61
CA ALA A 244 -5.56 -33.89 7.13
C ALA A 244 -6.22 -34.71 8.26
N TYR A 245 -6.18 -34.26 9.52
CA TYR A 245 -7.13 -34.73 10.51
C TYR A 245 -8.47 -34.02 10.28
N SER A 246 -9.29 -34.52 9.35
CA SER A 246 -10.58 -33.91 8.95
C SER A 246 -11.68 -34.94 8.72
N VAL A 247 -12.91 -34.50 8.44
CA VAL A 247 -14.04 -35.36 8.00
C VAL A 247 -13.88 -35.93 6.59
N GLN A 248 -12.93 -35.46 5.79
CA GLN A 248 -12.79 -35.86 4.38
C GLN A 248 -12.23 -37.29 4.29
N VAL A 249 -12.83 -38.14 3.46
CA VAL A 249 -12.53 -39.58 3.43
C VAL A 249 -11.05 -39.87 3.14
N ASN A 250 -10.47 -39.22 2.13
CA ASN A 250 -9.06 -39.37 1.80
C ASN A 250 -8.13 -38.90 2.95
N ASP A 251 -8.50 -37.82 3.64
CA ASP A 251 -7.67 -37.15 4.63
C ASP A 251 -7.40 -38.07 5.83
N TYR A 252 -8.44 -38.50 6.55
CA TYR A 252 -8.24 -39.32 7.76
C TYR A 252 -7.73 -40.73 7.43
N LEU A 253 -8.09 -41.30 6.27
CA LEU A 253 -7.52 -42.58 5.83
C LEU A 253 -6.01 -42.47 5.58
N ASN A 254 -5.54 -41.38 4.96
CA ASN A 254 -4.11 -41.12 4.78
C ASN A 254 -3.37 -40.95 6.12
N MET A 255 -4.08 -40.51 7.16
CA MET A 255 -3.58 -40.43 8.54
C MET A 255 -3.70 -41.76 9.32
N GLY A 256 -4.03 -42.86 8.63
CA GLY A 256 -4.15 -44.20 9.21
C GLY A 256 -5.36 -44.39 10.12
N GLN A 257 -6.39 -43.56 9.96
CA GLN A 257 -7.65 -43.64 10.69
C GLN A 257 -8.74 -44.37 9.87
N ASP A 258 -9.93 -44.56 10.46
CA ASP A 258 -11.05 -45.30 9.87
C ASP A 258 -12.42 -44.66 10.18
N THR A 259 -13.52 -45.33 9.83
CA THR A 259 -14.88 -44.85 10.11
C THR A 259 -15.14 -44.57 11.60
N LYS A 260 -14.47 -45.27 12.52
CA LYS A 260 -14.67 -45.03 13.97
C LYS A 260 -14.07 -43.69 14.37
N TYR A 261 -12.94 -43.31 13.76
CA TYR A 261 -12.38 -41.98 13.92
C TYR A 261 -13.33 -40.92 13.33
N PHE A 262 -13.89 -41.16 12.14
CA PHE A 262 -14.92 -40.27 11.56
C PHE A 262 -16.12 -40.10 12.50
N GLU A 263 -16.66 -41.17 13.10
CA GLU A 263 -17.76 -41.09 14.07
C GLU A 263 -17.39 -40.23 15.30
N LYS A 264 -16.17 -40.41 15.83
CA LYS A 264 -15.65 -39.58 16.94
C LYS A 264 -15.55 -38.10 16.55
N LEU A 265 -15.12 -37.82 15.32
CA LEU A 265 -14.94 -36.46 14.82
C LEU A 265 -16.28 -35.76 14.60
N ILE A 266 -17.30 -36.44 14.07
CA ILE A 266 -18.68 -35.91 14.04
C ILE A 266 -19.18 -35.61 15.46
N ASN A 267 -18.97 -36.52 16.40
CA ASN A 267 -19.35 -36.32 17.80
C ASN A 267 -18.61 -35.14 18.46
N GLN A 268 -17.38 -34.83 18.05
CA GLN A 268 -16.60 -33.70 18.59
C GLN A 268 -17.31 -32.35 18.38
N TYR A 269 -18.08 -32.23 17.29
CA TYR A 269 -18.87 -31.04 16.95
C TYR A 269 -20.26 -31.02 17.59
N GLU A 270 -20.67 -32.06 18.35
CA GLU A 270 -21.93 -32.08 19.11
C GLU A 270 -21.78 -31.26 20.42
N GLN A 271 -21.54 -29.96 20.30
CA GLN A 271 -21.20 -29.06 21.42
C GLN A 271 -22.35 -28.10 21.74
N LYS A 272 -23.58 -28.63 21.80
CA LYS A 272 -24.84 -27.89 22.01
C LYS A 272 -24.92 -27.13 23.33
N PHE A 273 -24.13 -27.53 24.33
CA PHE A 273 -24.08 -26.80 25.59
C PHE A 273 -23.43 -25.42 25.39
N PHE A 274 -22.57 -25.27 24.39
CA PHE A 274 -21.76 -24.07 24.19
C PHE A 274 -22.20 -23.23 22.99
N ASN A 275 -22.83 -23.85 21.98
CA ASN A 275 -23.16 -23.19 20.73
C ASN A 275 -24.66 -23.30 20.44
N GLU A 276 -25.23 -22.26 19.84
CA GLU A 276 -26.63 -22.26 19.35
C GLU A 276 -26.88 -23.32 18.30
N PHE A 277 -25.87 -23.56 17.48
CA PHE A 277 -25.81 -24.63 16.50
C PHE A 277 -24.34 -24.93 16.21
N THR A 278 -24.07 -26.10 15.64
CA THR A 278 -22.78 -26.43 15.06
C THR A 278 -22.95 -26.86 13.62
N TYR A 279 -21.85 -26.95 12.88
CA TYR A 279 -21.89 -27.16 11.44
C TYR A 279 -20.77 -28.10 11.02
N VAL A 280 -21.13 -29.06 10.17
CA VAL A 280 -20.20 -29.99 9.53
C VAL A 280 -20.51 -30.05 8.04
N ASN A 281 -19.48 -29.97 7.22
CA ASN A 281 -19.50 -30.10 5.78
C ASN A 281 -18.63 -31.29 5.37
N ILE A 282 -19.26 -32.27 4.75
CA ILE A 282 -18.66 -33.53 4.34
C ILE A 282 -18.63 -33.56 2.82
N GLY A 283 -17.55 -34.09 2.25
CA GLY A 283 -17.52 -34.36 0.83
C GLY A 283 -16.20 -34.96 0.38
N LEU A 284 -16.12 -35.25 -0.91
CA LEU A 284 -14.93 -35.75 -1.59
C LEU A 284 -14.97 -35.31 -3.05
N GLU A 285 -13.82 -34.88 -3.56
CA GLU A 285 -13.59 -34.52 -4.95
C GLU A 285 -13.72 -35.75 -5.85
N ASN A 286 -14.20 -35.55 -7.07
CA ASN A 286 -14.47 -36.67 -7.98
C ASN A 286 -13.23 -37.28 -8.64
N ASP A 287 -12.05 -36.66 -8.50
CA ASP A 287 -10.81 -37.14 -9.08
C ASP A 287 -10.04 -38.14 -8.20
N TYR A 288 -10.60 -38.54 -7.06
CA TYR A 288 -10.12 -39.71 -6.33
C TYR A 288 -10.51 -41.02 -7.01
N TYR A 289 -9.62 -42.01 -7.00
CA TYR A 289 -9.86 -43.33 -7.59
C TYR A 289 -10.88 -44.12 -6.75
N LEU A 290 -12.10 -44.29 -7.28
CA LEU A 290 -13.27 -44.83 -6.57
C LEU A 290 -13.00 -46.16 -5.85
N PRO A 291 -12.33 -47.17 -6.45
CA PRO A 291 -12.07 -48.44 -5.77
C PRO A 291 -11.34 -48.31 -4.43
N ASN A 292 -10.53 -47.26 -4.23
CA ASN A 292 -9.80 -47.06 -2.99
C ASN A 292 -10.68 -46.54 -1.84
N TYR A 293 -11.82 -45.90 -2.17
CA TYR A 293 -12.63 -45.15 -1.20
C TYR A 293 -14.09 -45.61 -1.14
N LYS A 294 -14.51 -46.50 -2.04
CA LYS A 294 -15.89 -46.97 -2.19
C LYS A 294 -16.52 -47.46 -0.88
N ASP A 295 -15.79 -48.31 -0.15
CA ASP A 295 -16.28 -48.91 1.09
C ASP A 295 -16.41 -47.86 2.20
N GLU A 296 -15.43 -46.96 2.30
CA GLU A 296 -15.44 -45.92 3.34
C GLU A 296 -16.52 -44.85 3.09
N ILE A 297 -16.74 -44.44 1.84
CA ILE A 297 -17.86 -43.54 1.48
C ILE A 297 -19.19 -44.13 1.95
N LYS A 298 -19.41 -45.43 1.71
CA LYS A 298 -20.61 -46.13 2.17
C LYS A 298 -20.70 -46.16 3.71
N ASN A 299 -19.58 -46.44 4.39
CA ASN A 299 -19.51 -46.46 5.85
C ASN A 299 -19.83 -45.09 6.46
N VAL A 300 -19.40 -43.99 5.83
CA VAL A 300 -19.73 -42.62 6.25
C VAL A 300 -21.25 -42.39 6.24
N PHE A 301 -21.93 -42.71 5.13
CA PHE A 301 -23.40 -42.56 5.05
C PHE A 301 -24.14 -43.44 6.06
N ILE A 302 -23.73 -44.70 6.23
CA ILE A 302 -24.29 -45.61 7.25
C ILE A 302 -24.11 -45.03 8.65
N THR A 303 -22.93 -44.49 8.95
CA THR A 303 -22.59 -43.93 10.26
C THR A 303 -23.43 -42.69 10.58
N LEU A 304 -23.62 -41.79 9.61
CA LEU A 304 -24.45 -40.60 9.79
C LEU A 304 -25.92 -40.97 9.98
N LYS A 305 -26.45 -41.88 9.17
CA LYS A 305 -27.82 -42.38 9.32
C LYS A 305 -28.05 -43.03 10.68
N LYS A 306 -27.11 -43.89 11.11
CA LYS A 306 -27.15 -44.55 12.43
C LYS A 306 -27.14 -43.55 13.58
N ASN A 307 -26.38 -42.46 13.46
CA ASN A 307 -26.17 -41.49 14.52
C ASN A 307 -26.99 -40.20 14.37
N HIS A 308 -27.94 -40.16 13.43
CA HIS A 308 -28.78 -38.98 13.14
C HIS A 308 -29.38 -38.36 14.41
N ASP A 309 -30.14 -39.15 15.17
CA ASP A 309 -30.80 -38.66 16.37
C ASP A 309 -29.83 -38.50 17.56
N LYS A 310 -28.81 -39.36 17.62
CA LYS A 310 -27.78 -39.35 18.67
C LYS A 310 -27.01 -38.02 18.68
N PHE A 311 -26.67 -37.50 17.51
CA PHE A 311 -25.93 -36.24 17.35
C PHE A 311 -26.80 -35.05 16.93
N SER A 312 -28.14 -35.23 16.90
CA SER A 312 -29.10 -34.21 16.46
C SER A 312 -28.69 -33.58 15.12
N LEU A 313 -28.36 -34.45 14.16
CA LEU A 313 -27.93 -34.05 12.84
C LEU A 313 -29.11 -33.44 12.09
N HIS A 314 -28.90 -32.30 11.45
CA HIS A 314 -29.85 -31.63 10.58
C HIS A 314 -29.27 -31.56 9.16
N PRO A 315 -29.60 -32.53 8.28
CA PRO A 315 -29.14 -32.53 6.90
C PRO A 315 -29.73 -31.33 6.14
N ILE A 316 -28.87 -30.53 5.49
CA ILE A 316 -29.30 -29.34 4.75
C ILE A 316 -28.43 -29.12 3.51
N SER A 317 -28.98 -28.49 2.47
CA SER A 317 -28.20 -28.06 1.31
C SER A 317 -27.39 -26.79 1.64
N LEU A 318 -26.32 -26.50 0.87
CA LEU A 318 -25.54 -25.27 1.09
C LEU A 318 -26.39 -24.01 0.86
N SER A 319 -27.33 -24.02 -0.08
CA SER A 319 -28.18 -22.86 -0.38
C SER A 319 -29.17 -22.59 0.73
N ASP A 320 -29.85 -23.63 1.23
CA ASP A 320 -30.85 -23.49 2.29
C ASP A 320 -30.19 -23.08 3.61
N PHE A 321 -28.98 -23.59 3.88
CA PHE A 321 -28.18 -23.14 5.02
C PHE A 321 -27.84 -21.64 4.93
N GLY A 322 -27.50 -21.13 3.75
CA GLY A 322 -27.21 -19.71 3.55
C GLY A 322 -28.41 -18.81 3.87
N ASP A 323 -29.60 -19.20 3.42
CA ASP A 323 -30.85 -18.51 3.73
C ASP A 323 -31.17 -18.56 5.23
N TRP A 324 -31.06 -19.75 5.84
CA TRP A 324 -31.26 -19.93 7.28
C TRP A 324 -30.29 -19.06 8.09
N PHE A 325 -28.99 -19.11 7.77
CA PHE A 325 -27.94 -18.39 8.48
C PHE A 325 -28.14 -16.88 8.39
N LYS A 326 -28.49 -16.38 7.20
CA LYS A 326 -28.81 -14.96 6.97
C LYS A 326 -30.04 -14.50 7.73
N ALA A 327 -31.09 -15.32 7.80
CA ALA A 327 -32.29 -15.01 8.57
C ALA A 327 -32.01 -15.04 10.08
N ARG A 328 -31.17 -15.97 10.55
CA ARG A 328 -30.82 -16.14 11.96
C ARG A 328 -29.92 -15.03 12.50
N TYR A 329 -28.95 -14.58 11.70
CA TYR A 329 -27.93 -13.60 12.12
C TYR A 329 -28.00 -12.30 11.27
N PRO A 330 -28.95 -11.39 11.57
CA PRO A 330 -29.19 -10.21 10.75
C PRO A 330 -28.13 -9.10 10.86
N VAL A 331 -27.25 -9.15 11.87
CA VAL A 331 -26.30 -8.07 12.20
C VAL A 331 -24.84 -8.49 12.00
N SER A 332 -24.35 -9.50 12.71
CA SER A 332 -22.94 -9.90 12.71
C SER A 332 -22.78 -11.41 12.60
N SER A 333 -21.54 -11.85 12.43
CA SER A 333 -21.20 -13.27 12.58
C SER A 333 -21.40 -13.71 14.04
N PRO A 334 -21.80 -14.97 14.28
CA PRO A 334 -21.92 -15.54 15.62
C PRO A 334 -20.54 -15.82 16.24
N ALA A 335 -20.52 -16.02 17.55
CA ALA A 335 -19.38 -16.57 18.28
C ALA A 335 -19.55 -18.09 18.46
N TYR A 336 -18.43 -18.80 18.57
CA TYR A 336 -18.40 -20.24 18.82
C TYR A 336 -17.40 -20.59 19.91
N PHE A 337 -17.73 -21.64 20.67
CA PHE A 337 -16.84 -22.25 21.62
C PHE A 337 -16.80 -23.77 21.41
N TYR A 338 -15.59 -24.32 21.39
CA TYR A 338 -15.38 -25.75 21.33
C TYR A 338 -14.41 -26.23 22.40
N GLN A 339 -14.61 -27.46 22.85
CA GLN A 339 -13.64 -28.17 23.67
C GLN A 339 -13.44 -29.58 23.12
N SER A 340 -12.20 -30.08 23.15
CA SER A 340 -11.92 -31.46 22.75
C SER A 340 -10.75 -32.08 23.50
N THR A 341 -10.80 -33.40 23.62
CA THR A 341 -9.64 -34.26 23.92
C THR A 341 -9.02 -34.75 22.61
N ASP A 342 -7.88 -35.44 22.69
CA ASP A 342 -7.30 -36.13 21.53
C ASP A 342 -8.17 -37.34 21.11
N LEU A 343 -8.71 -37.32 19.89
CA LEU A 343 -9.55 -38.41 19.38
C LEU A 343 -8.78 -39.71 19.12
N LYS A 344 -7.46 -39.63 18.95
CA LYS A 344 -6.55 -40.78 18.82
C LYS A 344 -6.24 -41.43 20.16
N LEU A 345 -6.49 -40.74 21.27
CA LEU A 345 -6.16 -41.16 22.63
C LEU A 345 -4.65 -41.41 22.84
N THR A 346 -3.82 -40.66 22.11
CA THR A 346 -2.35 -40.72 22.17
C THR A 346 -1.75 -39.63 23.06
N ASP A 347 -2.33 -38.43 23.01
CA ASP A 347 -1.85 -37.27 23.75
C ASP A 347 -2.81 -36.91 24.91
N PRO A 348 -2.29 -36.64 26.12
CA PRO A 348 -3.11 -36.22 27.24
C PRO A 348 -3.58 -34.77 27.10
N GLY A 349 -4.67 -34.45 27.80
CA GLY A 349 -5.18 -33.10 27.98
C GLY A 349 -6.36 -32.72 27.09
N LYS A 350 -6.70 -31.44 27.12
CA LYS A 350 -7.83 -30.84 26.41
C LYS A 350 -7.44 -29.56 25.71
N VAL A 351 -8.05 -29.31 24.55
CA VAL A 351 -8.01 -28.02 23.88
C VAL A 351 -9.35 -27.31 24.00
N PHE A 352 -9.30 -25.99 24.01
CA PHE A 352 -10.45 -25.11 24.04
C PHE A 352 -10.27 -24.03 22.99
N TRP A 353 -11.27 -23.83 22.15
CA TRP A 353 -11.27 -22.81 21.11
C TRP A 353 -12.44 -21.87 21.36
N TYR A 354 -12.16 -20.58 21.40
CA TYR A 354 -13.18 -19.55 21.38
C TYR A 354 -12.92 -18.62 20.21
N GLN A 355 -13.96 -18.34 19.43
CA GLN A 355 -13.87 -17.47 18.27
C GLN A 355 -15.10 -16.56 18.19
N SER A 356 -14.85 -15.26 18.15
CA SER A 356 -15.85 -14.21 18.03
C SER A 356 -15.54 -13.33 16.82
N PRO A 357 -16.43 -12.41 16.42
CA PRO A 357 -16.12 -11.47 15.36
C PRO A 357 -14.88 -10.60 15.64
N PHE A 358 -14.37 -10.53 16.88
CA PHE A 358 -13.26 -9.62 17.23
C PHE A 358 -11.94 -10.35 17.46
N TYR A 359 -11.95 -11.63 17.81
CA TYR A 359 -10.74 -12.42 18.00
C TYR A 359 -11.01 -13.92 17.97
N ARG A 360 -9.94 -14.70 17.89
CA ARG A 360 -9.93 -16.12 18.26
C ARG A 360 -8.84 -16.39 19.29
N ILE A 361 -9.08 -17.37 20.16
CA ILE A 361 -8.10 -17.86 21.13
C ILE A 361 -8.18 -19.37 21.25
N GLY A 362 -7.01 -20.02 21.19
CA GLY A 362 -6.80 -21.44 21.42
C GLY A 362 -6.07 -21.67 22.73
N LEU A 363 -6.62 -22.54 23.59
CA LEU A 363 -6.05 -22.92 24.87
C LEU A 363 -5.79 -24.42 24.88
N LYS A 364 -4.64 -24.85 25.43
CA LYS A 364 -4.34 -26.26 25.65
C LYS A 364 -4.03 -26.47 27.13
N SER A 365 -4.77 -27.37 27.78
CA SER A 365 -4.58 -27.74 29.18
C SER A 365 -4.12 -29.19 29.28
N VAL A 366 -2.97 -29.40 29.93
CA VAL A 366 -2.35 -30.71 30.10
C VAL A 366 -1.80 -30.80 31.53
N ASN A 367 -2.17 -31.86 32.26
CA ASN A 367 -1.64 -32.16 33.59
C ASN A 367 -1.76 -30.99 34.58
N GLY A 368 -2.85 -30.22 34.49
CA GLY A 368 -3.12 -29.08 35.37
C GLY A 368 -2.47 -27.76 34.97
N GLU A 369 -1.73 -27.70 33.86
CA GLU A 369 -1.19 -26.47 33.29
C GLU A 369 -1.94 -26.09 32.01
N THR A 370 -2.52 -24.89 31.97
CA THR A 370 -3.17 -24.35 30.76
C THR A 370 -2.28 -23.32 30.07
N LYS A 371 -2.12 -23.45 28.74
CA LYS A 371 -1.39 -22.53 27.87
C LYS A 371 -2.28 -21.91 26.81
N ILE A 372 -2.03 -20.65 26.46
CA ILE A 372 -2.53 -20.02 25.23
C ILE A 372 -1.60 -20.44 24.09
N ILE A 373 -2.13 -21.14 23.08
CA ILE A 373 -1.38 -21.68 21.93
C ILE A 373 -1.61 -20.92 20.63
N ASP A 374 -2.78 -20.26 20.50
CA ASP A 374 -3.12 -19.35 19.40
C ASP A 374 -3.90 -18.17 20.00
N PHE A 375 -3.60 -16.95 19.57
CA PHE A 375 -4.39 -15.78 19.90
C PHE A 375 -4.27 -14.74 18.79
N ARG A 376 -5.40 -14.37 18.18
CA ARG A 376 -5.45 -13.40 17.08
C ARG A 376 -6.53 -12.38 17.28
N VAL A 377 -6.19 -11.12 17.09
CA VAL A 377 -7.13 -10.00 17.12
C VAL A 377 -7.46 -9.60 15.69
N TYR A 378 -8.74 -9.59 15.34
CA TYR A 378 -9.16 -9.28 13.98
C TYR A 378 -9.12 -7.77 13.72
N ASN A 379 -8.35 -7.38 12.70
CA ASN A 379 -8.22 -5.99 12.28
C ASN A 379 -8.82 -5.77 10.88
N ARG A 380 -9.96 -5.09 10.82
CA ARG A 380 -10.69 -4.81 9.57
C ARG A 380 -10.10 -3.68 8.73
N ASP A 381 -9.16 -2.91 9.28
CA ASP A 381 -8.42 -1.90 8.53
C ASP A 381 -7.33 -2.52 7.64
N ILE A 382 -7.02 -3.80 7.85
CA ILE A 382 -6.01 -4.55 7.10
C ILE A 382 -6.73 -5.36 6.03
N TYR A 383 -6.44 -5.02 4.78
CA TYR A 383 -6.91 -5.77 3.62
C TYR A 383 -6.09 -7.04 3.47
N GLU A 384 -6.69 -8.07 2.87
CA GLU A 384 -5.94 -9.22 2.37
C GLU A 384 -4.92 -8.77 1.30
N ASP A 385 -3.72 -9.35 1.30
CA ASP A 385 -2.60 -8.87 0.47
C ASP A 385 -2.91 -8.86 -1.03
N ASN A 386 -3.72 -9.81 -1.50
CA ASN A 386 -4.13 -9.95 -2.89
C ASN A 386 -5.54 -9.38 -3.16
N PHE A 387 -6.02 -8.46 -2.33
CA PHE A 387 -7.32 -7.80 -2.52
C PHE A 387 -7.33 -7.03 -3.84
N ALA A 388 -6.40 -6.07 -3.98
CA ALA A 388 -6.31 -5.20 -5.15
C ALA A 388 -5.23 -5.60 -6.15
N THR A 389 -4.22 -6.37 -5.71
CA THR A 389 -3.14 -6.88 -6.56
C THR A 389 -3.25 -8.37 -6.79
N PRO A 390 -2.89 -8.88 -7.98
CA PRO A 390 -2.90 -10.32 -8.24
C PRO A 390 -1.80 -11.05 -7.45
N ASN A 391 -2.10 -12.26 -6.99
CA ASN A 391 -1.09 -13.20 -6.50
C ASN A 391 -0.30 -13.76 -7.68
N GLN A 392 1.00 -13.49 -7.74
CA GLN A 392 1.87 -14.03 -8.79
C GLN A 392 2.73 -15.19 -8.32
N SER A 393 2.66 -15.51 -7.03
CA SER A 393 3.38 -16.64 -6.43
C SER A 393 2.68 -17.97 -6.75
N LEU A 394 3.49 -19.03 -6.86
CA LEU A 394 2.97 -20.40 -6.96
C LEU A 394 2.26 -20.84 -5.67
N ASP A 395 2.52 -20.13 -4.56
CA ASP A 395 2.02 -20.39 -3.22
C ASP A 395 0.99 -19.31 -2.81
N LEU A 396 0.12 -19.63 -1.86
CA LEU A 396 -0.80 -18.66 -1.25
C LEU A 396 -0.45 -18.46 0.22
N PHE A 397 -0.19 -17.22 0.61
CA PHE A 397 -0.09 -16.83 2.01
C PHE A 397 -1.22 -15.87 2.34
N HIS A 398 -2.21 -16.37 3.06
CA HIS A 398 -3.32 -15.58 3.57
C HIS A 398 -3.50 -15.89 5.05
N GLU A 399 -3.07 -14.97 5.91
CA GLU A 399 -3.14 -15.19 7.34
C GLU A 399 -3.47 -13.93 8.13
N ILE A 400 -4.10 -14.13 9.28
CA ILE A 400 -4.34 -13.07 10.26
C ILE A 400 -3.11 -12.94 11.16
N PRO A 401 -2.53 -11.75 11.35
CA PRO A 401 -1.41 -11.55 12.26
C PRO A 401 -1.73 -12.08 13.67
N ALA A 402 -0.81 -12.89 14.22
CA ALA A 402 -1.00 -13.51 15.51
C ALA A 402 -0.34 -12.70 16.64
N VAL A 403 -1.02 -12.61 17.78
CA VAL A 403 -0.43 -12.18 19.05
C VAL A 403 0.38 -13.34 19.64
N ILE A 404 -0.19 -14.56 19.59
CA ILE A 404 0.44 -15.82 19.98
C ILE A 404 0.14 -16.84 18.88
N ASP A 405 1.15 -17.59 18.45
CA ASP A 405 1.04 -18.69 17.50
C ASP A 405 2.20 -19.66 17.75
N SER A 406 1.92 -20.75 18.47
CA SER A 406 2.95 -21.73 18.84
C SER A 406 3.46 -22.57 17.67
N ILE A 407 2.73 -22.63 16.55
CA ILE A 407 3.17 -23.33 15.34
C ILE A 407 4.22 -22.48 14.63
N LYS A 408 3.94 -21.18 14.47
CA LYS A 408 4.81 -20.24 13.78
C LYS A 408 6.01 -19.82 14.62
N PHE A 409 5.80 -19.63 15.92
CA PHE A 409 6.82 -19.23 16.88
C PHE A 409 6.80 -20.19 18.08
N PRO A 410 7.42 -21.39 17.97
CA PRO A 410 7.51 -22.34 19.07
C PRO A 410 8.13 -21.70 20.33
N GLY A 411 7.52 -21.92 21.49
CA GLY A 411 7.93 -21.31 22.76
C GLY A 411 7.32 -19.93 23.02
N SER A 412 6.39 -19.44 22.18
CA SER A 412 5.67 -18.19 22.39
C SER A 412 4.44 -18.31 23.30
N GLU A 413 4.09 -19.52 23.73
CA GLU A 413 2.91 -19.81 24.53
C GLU A 413 2.89 -19.05 25.87
N LEU A 414 1.70 -18.64 26.31
CA LEU A 414 1.50 -18.00 27.61
C LEU A 414 0.84 -18.97 28.60
N ILE A 415 1.47 -19.17 29.75
CA ILE A 415 0.94 -20.04 30.82
C ILE A 415 -0.11 -19.27 31.63
N MET A 416 -1.26 -19.89 31.86
CA MET A 416 -2.35 -19.38 32.70
C MET A 416 -2.40 -20.07 34.06
N SER A 417 -2.66 -19.29 35.11
CA SER A 417 -2.76 -19.80 36.49
C SER A 417 -4.14 -20.37 36.84
N ILE A 418 -4.80 -21.01 35.88
CA ILE A 418 -6.09 -21.71 36.03
C ILE A 418 -6.02 -23.02 35.26
N ASP A 419 -6.49 -24.11 35.87
CA ASP A 419 -6.58 -25.44 35.24
C ASP A 419 -7.94 -25.58 34.55
N MET A 420 -7.94 -25.42 33.23
CA MET A 420 -9.16 -25.51 32.43
C MET A 420 -9.74 -26.94 32.37
N GLU A 421 -8.98 -28.00 32.72
CA GLU A 421 -9.54 -29.36 32.76
C GLU A 421 -10.54 -29.55 33.90
N LYS A 422 -10.38 -28.76 34.98
CA LYS A 422 -11.21 -28.79 36.19
C LYS A 422 -12.19 -27.63 36.30
N ALA A 423 -12.03 -26.58 35.49
CA ALA A 423 -12.90 -25.42 35.52
C ALA A 423 -14.31 -25.75 35.01
N THR A 424 -15.32 -25.21 35.68
CA THR A 424 -16.73 -25.39 35.27
C THR A 424 -17.16 -24.24 34.37
N PRO A 425 -17.68 -24.51 33.16
CA PRO A 425 -18.23 -23.46 32.29
C PRO A 425 -19.55 -22.91 32.84
N ILE A 426 -19.72 -21.60 32.80
CA ILE A 426 -20.88 -20.85 33.28
C ILE A 426 -21.33 -19.87 32.20
N HIS A 427 -22.62 -19.93 31.85
CA HIS A 427 -23.25 -18.98 30.95
C HIS A 427 -23.71 -17.73 31.69
N SER A 428 -23.44 -16.57 31.11
CA SER A 428 -24.00 -15.30 31.56
C SER A 428 -25.46 -15.19 31.09
N LYS A 429 -26.39 -14.81 31.98
CA LYS A 429 -27.79 -14.51 31.60
C LYS A 429 -27.93 -13.24 30.77
N GLN A 430 -26.86 -12.45 30.62
CA GLN A 430 -26.91 -11.08 30.11
C GLN A 430 -26.53 -10.95 28.63
N TRP A 431 -25.89 -11.97 28.04
CA TRP A 431 -25.50 -12.03 26.63
C TRP A 431 -25.89 -13.41 26.05
N ASP A 432 -26.75 -13.41 25.03
CA ASP A 432 -27.14 -14.62 24.28
C ASP A 432 -25.89 -15.31 23.70
N ASN A 433 -25.48 -16.44 24.28
CA ASN A 433 -24.52 -17.44 23.78
C ASN A 433 -23.13 -16.97 23.27
N TRP A 434 -22.77 -15.70 23.37
CA TRP A 434 -21.50 -15.14 22.85
C TRP A 434 -20.48 -14.82 23.95
N GLU A 435 -20.82 -15.09 25.20
CA GLU A 435 -19.93 -14.93 26.35
C GLU A 435 -19.87 -16.26 27.11
N ILE A 436 -18.66 -16.68 27.49
CA ILE A 436 -18.48 -17.87 28.33
C ILE A 436 -17.50 -17.59 29.48
N SER A 437 -17.88 -18.01 30.68
CA SER A 437 -17.04 -17.93 31.87
C SER A 437 -16.61 -19.33 32.33
N PHE A 438 -15.39 -19.46 32.83
CA PHE A 438 -14.86 -20.67 33.44
C PHE A 438 -14.50 -20.38 34.89
N GLN A 439 -15.19 -21.07 35.81
CA GLN A 439 -14.96 -20.89 37.24
C GLN A 439 -14.26 -22.11 37.85
N LEU A 440 -13.22 -21.86 38.63
CA LEU A 440 -12.54 -22.85 39.46
C LEU A 440 -12.24 -22.20 40.81
N GLU A 441 -12.94 -22.63 41.87
CA GLU A 441 -12.87 -22.02 43.20
C GLU A 441 -13.18 -20.52 43.17
N ASN A 442 -12.20 -19.66 43.50
CA ASN A 442 -12.31 -18.19 43.46
C ASN A 442 -11.77 -17.57 42.15
N LYS A 443 -11.36 -18.39 41.18
CA LYS A 443 -10.81 -17.96 39.90
C LYS A 443 -11.89 -18.01 38.82
N THR A 444 -12.01 -16.94 38.04
CA THR A 444 -12.92 -16.87 36.90
C THR A 444 -12.22 -16.30 35.68
N LEU A 445 -12.18 -17.06 34.58
CA LEU A 445 -11.80 -16.59 33.25
C LEU A 445 -13.08 -16.31 32.45
N THR A 446 -13.28 -15.09 31.97
CA THR A 446 -14.42 -14.75 31.13
C THR A 446 -13.96 -14.32 29.75
N LEU A 447 -14.45 -15.03 28.72
CA LEU A 447 -14.26 -14.71 27.32
C LEU A 447 -15.49 -13.94 26.84
N PHE A 448 -15.36 -12.63 26.70
CA PHE A 448 -16.40 -11.79 26.09
C PHE A 448 -16.20 -11.75 24.57
N PRO A 449 -17.16 -11.24 23.78
CA PRO A 449 -16.98 -11.04 22.35
C PRO A 449 -15.78 -10.15 22.00
N ASP A 450 -15.50 -9.11 22.78
CA ASP A 450 -14.55 -8.04 22.45
C ASP A 450 -13.41 -7.85 23.48
N LYS A 451 -13.38 -8.65 24.54
CA LYS A 451 -12.37 -8.57 25.61
C LYS A 451 -12.24 -9.90 26.37
N ILE A 452 -11.18 -10.02 27.16
CA ILE A 452 -10.95 -11.16 28.05
C ILE A 452 -10.77 -10.65 29.47
N SER A 453 -11.43 -11.27 30.45
CA SER A 453 -11.34 -10.89 31.87
C SER A 453 -10.81 -12.04 32.71
N PHE A 454 -9.90 -11.72 33.62
CA PHE A 454 -9.27 -12.63 34.57
C PHE A 454 -9.60 -12.12 35.97
N SER A 455 -10.38 -12.88 36.73
CA SER A 455 -10.80 -12.52 38.09
C SER A 455 -10.28 -13.53 39.10
N GLY A 456 -9.69 -13.05 40.20
CA GLY A 456 -9.21 -13.92 41.29
C GLY A 456 -7.90 -14.66 41.01
N PHE A 457 -7.24 -14.42 39.87
CA PHE A 457 -5.89 -14.90 39.56
C PHE A 457 -5.12 -13.94 38.66
N THR A 458 -3.80 -14.12 38.59
CA THR A 458 -2.91 -13.29 37.78
C THR A 458 -3.07 -13.63 36.30
N ALA A 459 -3.48 -12.64 35.49
CA ALA A 459 -3.46 -12.76 34.04
C ALA A 459 -2.01 -12.91 33.53
N PRO A 460 -1.76 -13.70 32.47
CA PRO A 460 -0.43 -13.78 31.86
C PRO A 460 0.09 -12.40 31.43
N ALA A 461 1.41 -12.20 31.46
CA ALA A 461 2.00 -11.00 30.89
C ALA A 461 1.90 -11.06 29.37
N ILE A 462 1.35 -10.01 28.75
CA ILE A 462 1.18 -9.92 27.31
C ILE A 462 1.71 -8.58 26.81
N THR A 463 2.53 -8.64 25.76
CA THR A 463 3.12 -7.46 25.11
C THR A 463 2.64 -7.42 23.68
N SER A 464 1.51 -6.76 23.44
CA SER A 464 0.94 -6.57 22.10
C SER A 464 0.35 -5.17 21.96
N LYS A 465 0.48 -4.59 20.77
CA LYS A 465 -0.20 -3.31 20.41
C LYS A 465 -1.70 -3.51 20.21
N ASP A 466 -2.13 -4.74 19.97
CA ASP A 466 -3.54 -5.12 19.79
C ASP A 466 -4.33 -5.20 21.10
N ILE A 467 -3.68 -5.03 22.26
CA ILE A 467 -4.28 -5.31 23.57
C ILE A 467 -3.94 -4.19 24.56
N LYS A 468 -4.98 -3.61 25.17
CA LYS A 468 -4.87 -2.68 26.29
C LYS A 468 -5.28 -3.37 27.60
N VAL A 469 -4.31 -3.58 28.48
CA VAL A 469 -4.53 -4.18 29.80
C VAL A 469 -5.11 -3.15 30.77
N GLY A 470 -6.32 -3.40 31.26
CA GLY A 470 -6.95 -2.68 32.37
C GLY A 470 -6.86 -3.50 33.66
N ARG A 471 -6.72 -2.82 34.81
CA ARG A 471 -6.72 -3.45 36.13
C ARG A 471 -7.67 -2.71 37.06
N GLU A 472 -8.61 -3.44 37.63
CA GLU A 472 -9.56 -2.93 38.61
C GLU A 472 -9.74 -3.96 39.73
N LYS A 473 -9.34 -3.60 40.96
CA LYS A 473 -9.38 -4.51 42.13
C LYS A 473 -8.67 -5.85 41.83
N ASN A 474 -9.38 -6.97 41.94
CA ASN A 474 -8.89 -8.33 41.65
C ASN A 474 -9.19 -8.79 40.20
N ILE A 475 -9.52 -7.87 39.30
CA ILE A 475 -9.85 -8.15 37.91
C ILE A 475 -8.80 -7.50 37.01
N THR A 476 -8.23 -8.32 36.12
CA THR A 476 -7.44 -7.83 34.98
C THR A 476 -8.22 -8.08 33.71
N THR A 477 -8.33 -7.06 32.86
CA THR A 477 -9.06 -7.14 31.60
C THR A 477 -8.13 -6.85 30.43
N TRP A 478 -8.10 -7.72 29.43
CA TRP A 478 -7.50 -7.46 28.13
C TRP A 478 -8.56 -6.89 27.20
N ASN A 479 -8.53 -5.58 26.98
CA ASN A 479 -9.39 -4.93 26.00
C ASN A 479 -8.73 -4.99 24.64
N LEU A 480 -9.44 -5.49 23.62
CA LEU A 480 -8.89 -5.67 22.30
C LEU A 480 -8.96 -4.35 21.52
N THR A 481 -7.82 -3.91 21.02
CA THR A 481 -7.64 -2.65 20.29
C THR A 481 -6.81 -2.93 19.03
N PRO A 482 -7.43 -3.46 17.95
CA PRO A 482 -6.71 -3.87 16.75
C PRO A 482 -5.75 -2.78 16.25
N PHE A 483 -4.50 -3.14 16.02
CA PHE A 483 -3.44 -2.21 15.65
C PHE A 483 -3.15 -2.25 14.14
N THR A 484 -3.21 -1.09 13.50
CA THR A 484 -2.85 -0.92 12.09
C THR A 484 -1.52 -0.18 12.00
N PRO A 485 -0.44 -0.82 11.51
CA PRO A 485 0.85 -0.18 11.34
C PRO A 485 0.74 1.12 10.55
N PHE A 486 1.41 2.16 11.04
CA PHE A 486 1.54 3.46 10.37
C PHE A 486 0.25 4.28 10.16
N LYS A 487 -0.93 3.85 10.64
CA LYS A 487 -2.21 4.59 10.48
C LYS A 487 -2.27 5.90 11.31
N ASN A 488 -1.62 5.94 12.47
CA ASN A 488 -1.63 7.10 13.40
C ASN A 488 -0.25 7.31 14.07
N THR A 489 0.77 7.60 13.27
CA THR A 489 2.16 7.73 13.77
C THR A 489 2.52 9.10 14.34
N ASN A 490 1.63 10.09 14.24
CA ASN A 490 1.90 11.42 14.78
C ASN A 490 1.59 11.46 16.28
N SER A 491 2.54 11.97 17.06
CA SER A 491 2.42 12.31 18.47
C SER A 491 2.60 13.83 18.64
N TYR A 492 1.66 14.61 18.09
CA TYR A 492 1.76 16.07 18.01
C TYR A 492 2.11 16.71 19.37
N THR A 493 3.19 17.49 19.40
CA THR A 493 3.58 18.24 20.61
C THR A 493 2.77 19.53 20.75
N TRP A 494 2.78 20.14 21.94
CA TRP A 494 2.13 21.46 22.12
C TRP A 494 2.72 22.55 21.20
N LEU A 495 4.01 22.42 20.84
CA LEU A 495 4.68 23.29 19.88
C LEU A 495 4.06 23.19 18.48
N PHE A 496 3.57 22.02 18.08
CA PHE A 496 2.91 21.82 16.78
C PHE A 496 1.62 22.64 16.73
N TRP A 497 0.78 22.53 17.76
CA TRP A 497 -0.47 23.28 17.85
C TRP A 497 -0.23 24.78 17.94
N LEU A 498 0.78 25.21 18.70
CA LEU A 498 1.19 26.61 18.73
C LEU A 498 1.59 27.10 17.32
N LEU A 499 2.36 26.32 16.57
CA LEU A 499 2.76 26.65 15.21
C LEU A 499 1.53 26.77 14.28
N ILE A 500 0.58 25.84 14.35
CA ILE A 500 -0.67 25.89 13.56
C ILE A 500 -1.48 27.14 13.89
N VAL A 501 -1.61 27.50 15.17
CA VAL A 501 -2.29 28.75 15.59
C VAL A 501 -1.55 29.97 15.04
N LEU A 502 -0.22 30.03 15.16
CA LEU A 502 0.58 31.15 14.66
C LEU A 502 0.49 31.29 13.13
N ILE A 503 0.55 30.18 12.39
CA ILE A 503 0.37 30.17 10.93
C ILE A 503 -1.03 30.63 10.56
N THR A 504 -2.07 30.11 11.23
CA THR A 504 -3.46 30.48 10.96
C THR A 504 -3.68 31.97 11.23
N ILE A 505 -3.18 32.49 12.35
CA ILE A 505 -3.21 33.93 12.67
C ILE A 505 -2.45 34.73 11.61
N PHE A 506 -1.27 34.28 11.20
CA PHE A 506 -0.46 34.96 10.19
C PHE A 506 -1.16 35.02 8.83
N VAL A 507 -1.69 33.88 8.35
CA VAL A 507 -2.47 33.78 7.11
C VAL A 507 -3.72 34.66 7.20
N ALA A 508 -4.49 34.55 8.29
CA ALA A 508 -5.67 35.37 8.53
C ALA A 508 -5.33 36.87 8.59
N LYS A 509 -4.20 37.26 9.20
CA LYS A 509 -3.72 38.64 9.28
C LYS A 509 -3.23 39.14 7.92
N LYS A 510 -2.58 38.31 7.12
CA LYS A 510 -2.15 38.66 5.75
C LYS A 510 -3.32 38.84 4.81
N ILE A 511 -4.34 37.98 4.93
CA ILE A 511 -5.62 38.17 4.26
C ILE A 511 -6.26 39.45 4.81
N LYS A 512 -6.49 39.61 6.12
CA LYS A 512 -7.17 40.77 6.71
C LYS A 512 -6.48 42.13 6.44
N ARG A 513 -5.14 42.22 6.47
CA ARG A 513 -4.41 43.47 6.15
C ARG A 513 -4.57 43.89 4.69
N SER A 514 -4.93 42.97 3.80
CA SER A 514 -5.30 43.29 2.42
C SER A 514 -6.69 43.98 2.34
N LYS A 515 -7.49 44.02 3.43
CA LYS A 515 -8.78 44.73 3.49
C LYS A 515 -8.65 46.25 3.44
N GLY A 516 -7.46 46.81 3.74
CA GLY A 516 -7.28 48.26 4.00
C GLY A 516 -6.77 49.14 2.86
N SER A 517 -6.61 48.62 1.63
CA SER A 517 -6.21 49.44 0.48
C SER A 517 -7.36 49.59 -0.52
N SER A 518 -8.17 50.64 -0.36
CA SER A 518 -9.15 51.05 -1.35
C SER A 518 -8.46 51.67 -2.57
N LEU A 519 -8.93 51.24 -3.75
CA LEU A 519 -9.01 51.94 -5.04
C LEU A 519 -7.79 52.73 -5.54
N ARG A 520 -7.19 52.23 -6.63
CA ARG A 520 -6.98 53.00 -7.88
C ARG A 520 -7.11 52.07 -9.09
N GLU A 521 -7.70 52.64 -10.14
CA GLU A 521 -8.33 52.01 -11.31
C GLU A 521 -7.41 51.10 -12.14
N GLY A 522 -8.04 50.11 -12.81
CA GLY A 522 -7.38 49.23 -13.78
C GLY A 522 -7.80 47.75 -13.71
N THR A 523 -9.05 47.42 -13.36
CA THR A 523 -9.56 46.04 -13.49
C THR A 523 -9.95 45.76 -14.94
N PRO A 524 -9.31 44.79 -15.63
CA PRO A 524 -9.79 44.29 -16.91
C PRO A 524 -11.23 43.77 -16.78
N THR A 525 -12.08 44.05 -17.78
CA THR A 525 -13.52 43.73 -17.81
C THR A 525 -13.86 42.24 -17.65
N TRP A 526 -12.89 41.35 -17.81
CA TRP A 526 -13.09 39.89 -17.71
C TRP A 526 -13.04 39.32 -16.29
N LEU A 527 -12.50 40.07 -15.31
CA LEU A 527 -12.46 39.65 -13.90
C LEU A 527 -13.82 39.80 -13.20
N SER A 528 -14.84 40.35 -13.85
CA SER A 528 -16.18 40.56 -13.28
C SER A 528 -17.02 39.26 -13.18
N TRP A 529 -16.66 38.21 -13.92
CA TRP A 529 -17.41 36.94 -13.98
C TRP A 529 -16.97 35.90 -12.93
N ILE A 530 -15.89 36.16 -12.20
CA ILE A 530 -15.41 35.30 -11.10
C ILE A 530 -15.94 35.88 -9.78
N PRO A 531 -16.84 35.18 -9.04
CA PRO A 531 -17.53 35.72 -7.86
C PRO A 531 -16.61 36.26 -6.74
N LEU A 532 -15.32 35.90 -6.77
CA LEU A 532 -14.30 36.26 -5.78
C LEU A 532 -13.30 37.33 -6.28
N ALA A 533 -13.24 37.64 -7.57
CA ALA A 533 -12.17 38.44 -8.17
C ALA A 533 -12.26 39.95 -7.90
N GLY A 534 -13.42 40.49 -7.54
CA GLY A 534 -13.59 41.91 -7.20
C GLY A 534 -12.91 42.35 -5.89
N LYS A 535 -12.60 41.43 -4.96
CA LYS A 535 -12.12 41.76 -3.60
C LYS A 535 -10.61 41.60 -3.48
N SER A 536 -9.88 42.60 -2.94
CA SER A 536 -8.42 42.67 -2.71
C SER A 536 -7.69 41.35 -2.33
N HIS A 537 -8.39 40.42 -1.66
CA HIS A 537 -7.92 39.13 -1.16
C HIS A 537 -7.81 38.00 -2.19
N SER A 538 -8.44 38.15 -3.36
CA SER A 538 -8.60 37.03 -4.30
C SER A 538 -7.29 36.46 -4.80
N THR A 539 -6.25 37.28 -4.93
CA THR A 539 -4.92 36.88 -5.44
C THR A 539 -4.25 35.84 -4.55
N LEU A 540 -4.26 36.06 -3.24
CA LEU A 540 -3.66 35.13 -2.28
C LEU A 540 -4.49 33.85 -2.16
N ILE A 541 -5.83 33.97 -2.11
CA ILE A 541 -6.72 32.81 -2.00
C ILE A 541 -6.54 31.88 -3.20
N ILE A 542 -6.56 32.43 -4.42
CA ILE A 542 -6.38 31.65 -5.66
C ILE A 542 -4.97 31.05 -5.72
N GLY A 543 -3.93 31.81 -5.35
CA GLY A 543 -2.57 31.27 -5.25
C GLY A 543 -2.49 30.07 -4.30
N ILE A 544 -3.13 30.15 -3.14
CA ILE A 544 -3.18 29.05 -2.16
C ILE A 544 -3.91 27.84 -2.73
N SER A 545 -5.09 28.05 -3.34
CA SER A 545 -5.83 26.97 -4.00
C SER A 545 -5.00 26.26 -5.08
N VAL A 546 -4.26 27.01 -5.89
CA VAL A 546 -3.41 26.44 -6.95
C VAL A 546 -2.21 25.69 -6.39
N ALA A 547 -1.56 26.19 -5.33
CA ALA A 547 -0.49 25.46 -4.67
C ALA A 547 -0.99 24.15 -4.04
N LEU A 548 -2.20 24.16 -3.45
CA LEU A 548 -2.84 22.94 -2.95
C LEU A 548 -3.13 21.95 -4.07
N LEU A 549 -3.58 22.41 -5.24
CA LEU A 549 -3.74 21.54 -6.42
C LEU A 549 -2.41 20.91 -6.84
N ALA A 550 -1.32 21.68 -6.90
CA ALA A 550 0.00 21.13 -7.20
C ALA A 550 0.49 20.12 -6.15
N SER A 551 0.12 20.27 -4.87
CA SER A 551 0.47 19.29 -3.82
C SER A 551 -0.21 17.92 -3.98
N LEU A 552 -1.24 17.79 -4.82
CA LEU A 552 -1.84 16.49 -5.14
C LEU A 552 -0.84 15.52 -5.78
N THR A 553 0.26 16.02 -6.35
CA THR A 553 1.37 15.21 -6.89
C THR A 553 2.14 14.43 -5.81
N VAL A 554 1.94 14.74 -4.52
CA VAL A 554 2.67 14.11 -3.42
C VAL A 554 1.78 13.62 -2.29
N ILE A 555 0.63 14.26 -2.02
CA ILE A 555 -0.14 14.08 -0.78
C ILE A 555 -0.70 12.66 -0.56
N ARG A 556 -0.88 11.88 -1.63
CA ARG A 556 -1.36 10.49 -1.55
C ARG A 556 -0.23 9.50 -1.24
N SER A 557 1.02 9.84 -1.54
CA SER A 557 2.14 8.96 -1.24
C SER A 557 2.31 8.81 0.27
N GLY A 558 2.63 7.59 0.72
CA GLY A 558 2.73 7.27 2.14
C GLY A 558 1.40 7.05 2.85
N THR A 559 0.27 7.02 2.13
CA THR A 559 -1.05 6.70 2.69
C THR A 559 -1.39 5.21 2.54
N LEU A 560 -2.16 4.67 3.50
CA LEU A 560 -2.67 3.30 3.46
C LEU A 560 -3.86 3.21 2.48
N GLN A 561 -3.78 2.24 1.57
CA GLN A 561 -4.78 1.90 0.55
C GLN A 561 -5.13 0.41 0.66
N SER A 562 -6.06 -0.06 -0.17
CA SER A 562 -6.45 -1.48 -0.21
C SER A 562 -5.33 -2.45 -0.63
N PHE A 563 -4.20 -1.94 -1.13
CA PHE A 563 -2.98 -2.71 -1.45
C PHE A 563 -1.82 -2.46 -0.47
N GLY A 564 -2.06 -1.73 0.64
CA GLY A 564 -1.02 -1.30 1.59
C GLY A 564 -0.60 0.16 1.39
N MET A 565 0.62 0.52 1.77
CA MET A 565 1.13 1.89 1.67
C MET A 565 1.60 2.19 0.25
N GLY A 566 0.95 3.14 -0.45
CA GLY A 566 1.26 3.47 -1.85
C GLY A 566 2.25 4.62 -2.02
N PHE A 567 3.06 4.57 -3.09
CA PHE A 567 3.96 5.63 -3.52
C PHE A 567 3.78 5.93 -5.02
N TRP A 568 3.35 7.15 -5.35
CA TRP A 568 3.07 7.56 -6.73
C TRP A 568 4.29 8.20 -7.38
N GLY A 569 4.50 7.91 -8.66
CA GLY A 569 5.57 8.49 -9.46
C GLY A 569 6.97 8.22 -8.87
N PRO A 570 7.88 9.21 -8.84
CA PRO A 570 9.24 9.03 -8.36
C PRO A 570 9.33 8.87 -6.84
N ASN A 571 8.23 9.08 -6.10
CA ASN A 571 8.22 8.98 -4.64
C ASN A 571 8.56 7.57 -4.14
N GLY A 572 8.39 6.53 -4.96
CA GLY A 572 8.81 5.17 -4.64
C GLY A 572 10.33 4.99 -4.50
N HIS A 573 11.14 5.96 -4.92
CA HIS A 573 12.60 5.93 -4.82
C HIS A 573 13.13 7.21 -4.18
N ASP A 574 12.93 8.37 -4.81
CA ASP A 574 13.54 9.64 -4.40
C ASP A 574 13.03 10.09 -3.03
N ALA A 575 11.72 10.01 -2.80
CA ALA A 575 11.15 10.36 -1.50
C ALA A 575 11.56 9.35 -0.42
N VAL A 576 11.67 8.07 -0.75
CA VAL A 576 12.13 7.02 0.17
C VAL A 576 13.57 7.30 0.64
N PHE A 577 14.46 7.72 -0.26
CA PHE A 577 15.81 8.16 0.10
C PHE A 577 15.77 9.31 1.13
N HIS A 578 15.00 10.37 0.86
CA HIS A 578 14.86 11.49 1.79
C HIS A 578 14.26 11.06 3.14
N LEU A 579 13.23 10.23 3.14
CA LEU A 579 12.60 9.71 4.37
C LEU A 579 13.60 8.95 5.24
N SER A 580 14.49 8.14 4.66
CA SER A 580 15.55 7.45 5.41
C SER A 580 16.51 8.41 6.10
N MET A 581 16.86 9.53 5.45
CA MET A 581 17.72 10.56 6.01
C MET A 581 17.00 11.34 7.12
N ILE A 582 15.72 11.67 6.91
CA ILE A 582 14.88 12.36 7.90
C ILE A 582 14.71 11.52 9.16
N GLU A 583 14.36 10.24 9.04
CA GLU A 583 14.23 9.33 10.17
C GLU A 583 15.55 9.17 10.94
N LYS A 584 16.67 9.06 10.21
CA LYS A 584 18.00 9.06 10.81
C LYS A 584 18.25 10.33 11.62
N PHE A 585 17.98 11.52 11.06
CA PHE A 585 18.23 12.79 11.77
C PHE A 585 17.22 13.01 12.91
N ALA A 586 15.99 12.53 12.81
CA ALA A 586 15.04 12.56 13.92
C ALA A 586 15.52 11.67 15.08
N GLY A 587 16.03 10.47 14.78
CA GLY A 587 16.56 9.54 15.77
C GLY A 587 17.91 9.97 16.38
N ALA A 588 18.81 10.55 15.57
CA ALA A 588 20.14 10.98 15.98
C ALA A 588 20.61 12.24 15.19
N PRO A 589 20.17 13.45 15.59
CA PRO A 589 20.40 14.68 14.82
C PRO A 589 21.88 15.00 14.54
N PHE A 590 22.77 14.68 15.48
CA PHE A 590 24.20 14.99 15.38
C PHE A 590 25.06 13.83 14.89
N SER A 591 24.46 12.65 14.65
CA SER A 591 25.20 11.59 13.96
C SER A 591 25.33 11.96 12.49
N LEU A 592 26.47 11.69 11.87
CA LEU A 592 26.68 11.82 10.42
C LEU A 592 26.80 10.45 9.73
N SER A 593 26.46 9.35 10.42
CA SER A 593 26.44 8.01 9.83
C SER A 593 25.47 7.94 8.65
N HIS A 594 25.85 7.23 7.59
CA HIS A 594 25.01 7.01 6.43
C HIS A 594 23.96 5.92 6.73
N PRO A 595 22.64 6.14 6.55
CA PRO A 595 21.64 5.12 6.85
C PRO A 595 21.64 3.95 5.85
N GLN A 596 22.01 4.19 4.58
CA GLN A 596 21.98 3.18 3.51
C GLN A 596 23.27 2.36 3.35
N ILE A 597 24.37 2.74 3.99
CA ILE A 597 25.62 1.99 3.88
C ILE A 597 26.36 2.03 5.21
N ALA A 598 26.35 0.88 5.90
CA ALA A 598 26.92 0.78 7.23
C ALA A 598 28.45 0.97 7.22
N GLY A 599 28.93 1.82 8.12
CA GLY A 599 30.35 2.17 8.29
C GLY A 599 30.74 3.51 7.70
N GLU A 600 29.91 4.10 6.82
CA GLU A 600 30.22 5.34 6.13
C GLU A 600 29.59 6.59 6.77
N LYS A 601 30.12 7.76 6.40
CA LYS A 601 29.54 9.07 6.76
C LYS A 601 28.91 9.73 5.54
N ILE A 602 27.87 10.54 5.77
CA ILE A 602 27.21 11.34 4.73
C ILE A 602 28.25 12.29 4.11
N SER A 603 28.44 12.18 2.81
CA SER A 603 29.33 13.03 2.02
C SER A 603 28.78 13.20 0.60
N ASN A 604 29.28 14.20 -0.13
CA ASN A 604 28.89 14.57 -1.50
C ASN A 604 27.38 14.77 -1.71
N TYR A 605 26.66 15.14 -0.65
CA TYR A 605 25.22 15.27 -0.63
C TYR A 605 24.78 16.54 0.12
N HIS A 606 23.68 17.14 -0.33
CA HIS A 606 23.14 18.41 0.18
C HIS A 606 21.98 18.13 1.14
N PHE A 607 22.32 17.90 2.42
CA PHE A 607 21.42 17.26 3.38
C PHE A 607 20.58 18.23 4.22
N ILE A 608 20.64 19.55 4.00
CA ILE A 608 20.02 20.51 4.91
C ILE A 608 18.49 20.37 4.98
N PHE A 609 17.87 20.00 3.85
CA PHE A 609 16.44 19.73 3.82
C PHE A 609 16.11 18.56 4.76
N ASP A 610 16.83 17.44 4.65
CA ASP A 610 16.59 16.25 5.46
C ASP A 610 16.90 16.49 6.94
N PHE A 611 17.97 17.23 7.23
CA PHE A 611 18.37 17.58 8.60
C PHE A 611 17.35 18.49 9.29
N LEU A 612 16.92 19.58 8.63
CA LEU A 612 15.89 20.46 9.17
C LEU A 612 14.57 19.71 9.33
N SER A 613 14.21 18.86 8.36
CA SER A 613 13.02 18.03 8.42
C SER A 613 13.08 17.04 9.59
N GLY A 614 14.22 16.37 9.82
CA GLY A 614 14.40 15.47 10.96
C GLY A 614 14.29 16.17 12.31
N ILE A 615 14.83 17.39 12.43
CA ILE A 615 14.67 18.24 13.62
C ILE A 615 13.18 18.59 13.83
N ILE A 616 12.49 19.02 12.76
CA ILE A 616 11.07 19.39 12.80
C ILE A 616 10.21 18.19 13.21
N VAL A 617 10.41 17.03 12.58
CA VAL A 617 9.77 15.74 12.90
C VAL A 617 9.92 15.44 14.38
N LYS A 618 11.14 15.55 14.92
CA LYS A 618 11.43 15.32 16.34
C LYS A 618 10.76 16.33 17.28
N ILE A 619 10.83 17.63 16.97
CA ILE A 619 10.32 18.71 17.82
C ILE A 619 8.79 18.74 17.85
N PHE A 620 8.16 18.56 16.69
CA PHE A 620 6.70 18.65 16.55
C PHE A 620 5.99 17.32 16.76
N GLY A 621 6.73 16.20 16.83
CA GLY A 621 6.17 14.87 17.00
C GLY A 621 5.32 14.43 15.81
N VAL A 622 5.67 14.87 14.60
CA VAL A 622 5.03 14.42 13.35
C VAL A 622 5.89 13.32 12.73
N SER A 623 5.30 12.33 12.07
CA SER A 623 6.10 11.32 11.36
C SER A 623 6.79 11.90 10.12
N ALA A 624 7.91 11.31 9.70
CA ALA A 624 8.63 11.76 8.50
C ALA A 624 7.74 11.70 7.24
N ILE A 625 6.94 10.65 7.10
CA ILE A 625 6.00 10.45 5.99
C ILE A 625 4.99 11.60 5.91
N ASN A 626 4.30 11.90 7.01
CA ASN A 626 3.30 12.96 7.05
C ASN A 626 3.92 14.34 6.88
N PHE A 627 5.11 14.56 7.45
CA PHE A 627 5.83 15.81 7.25
C PHE A 627 6.19 16.01 5.77
N TYR A 628 6.80 15.01 5.14
CA TYR A 628 7.28 15.08 3.77
C TYR A 628 6.14 15.24 2.75
N PHE A 629 5.08 14.42 2.83
CA PHE A 629 4.03 14.39 1.81
C PHE A 629 2.85 15.33 2.07
N MET A 630 2.53 15.64 3.33
CA MET A 630 1.32 16.40 3.66
C MET A 630 1.61 17.80 4.22
N ILE A 631 2.58 17.94 5.13
CA ILE A 631 2.82 19.20 5.83
C ILE A 631 3.76 20.12 5.01
N PHE A 632 4.91 19.60 4.59
CA PHE A 632 5.93 20.37 3.89
C PHE A 632 5.43 21.01 2.59
N PRO A 633 4.69 20.33 1.70
CA PRO A 633 4.20 20.93 0.46
C PRO A 633 3.26 22.11 0.72
N VAL A 634 2.39 22.00 1.73
CA VAL A 634 1.48 23.07 2.12
C VAL A 634 2.24 24.26 2.68
N LEU A 635 3.14 24.04 3.65
CA LEU A 635 3.93 25.13 4.27
C LEU A 635 4.81 25.84 3.24
N THR A 636 5.47 25.08 2.38
CA THR A 636 6.35 25.61 1.34
C THR A 636 5.55 26.33 0.26
N GLY A 637 4.40 25.79 -0.16
CA GLY A 637 3.48 26.47 -1.07
C GLY A 637 3.02 27.83 -0.54
N LEU A 638 2.59 27.89 0.72
CA LEU A 638 2.25 29.14 1.41
C LEU A 638 3.42 30.13 1.42
N ALA A 639 4.63 29.67 1.78
CA ALA A 639 5.83 30.50 1.80
C ALA A 639 6.14 31.08 0.41
N ILE A 640 6.11 30.25 -0.64
CA ILE A 640 6.33 30.68 -2.03
C ILE A 640 5.31 31.77 -2.41
N ILE A 641 4.02 31.56 -2.16
CA ILE A 641 2.97 32.53 -2.50
C ILE A 641 3.19 33.87 -1.81
N PHE A 642 3.41 33.87 -0.49
CA PHE A 642 3.56 35.11 0.27
C PHE A 642 4.84 35.87 -0.10
N LEU A 643 5.95 35.16 -0.29
CA LEU A 643 7.23 35.77 -0.64
C LEU A 643 7.23 36.27 -2.08
N LEU A 644 6.61 35.54 -3.01
CA LEU A 644 6.50 35.96 -4.39
C LEU A 644 5.55 37.15 -4.54
N ASP A 645 4.35 37.13 -3.94
CA ASP A 645 3.44 38.29 -4.00
C ASP A 645 4.09 39.56 -3.41
N LYS A 646 4.89 39.42 -2.33
CA LYS A 646 5.68 40.52 -1.77
C LYS A 646 6.73 41.03 -2.76
N LEU A 647 7.45 40.14 -3.43
CA LEU A 647 8.47 40.49 -4.42
C LEU A 647 7.83 41.20 -5.62
N LEU A 648 6.76 40.65 -6.18
CA LEU A 648 6.09 41.22 -7.36
C LEU A 648 5.46 42.59 -7.08
N LYS A 649 4.94 42.81 -5.86
CA LYS A 649 4.51 44.16 -5.42
C LYS A 649 5.66 45.15 -5.43
N SER A 650 6.87 44.72 -5.04
CA SER A 650 8.05 45.58 -5.07
C SER A 650 8.58 45.87 -6.48
N TRP A 651 8.21 45.03 -7.45
CA TRP A 651 8.47 45.21 -8.89
C TRP A 651 7.34 45.96 -9.61
N ASN A 652 6.39 46.52 -8.87
CA ASN A 652 5.23 47.25 -9.39
C ASN A 652 4.30 46.43 -10.30
N TYR A 653 4.23 45.10 -10.11
CA TYR A 653 3.28 44.27 -10.86
C TYR A 653 1.85 44.57 -10.42
N SER A 654 0.94 44.68 -11.40
CA SER A 654 -0.49 44.88 -11.18
C SER A 654 -1.12 43.65 -10.51
N ARG A 655 -2.35 43.80 -9.98
CA ARG A 655 -3.04 42.71 -9.31
C ARG A 655 -3.32 41.52 -10.24
N ALA A 656 -3.69 41.80 -11.50
CA ALA A 656 -3.94 40.77 -12.51
C ALA A 656 -2.65 40.03 -12.88
N GLU A 657 -1.54 40.77 -13.06
CA GLU A 657 -0.23 40.19 -13.34
C GLU A 657 0.24 39.27 -12.21
N ARG A 658 0.08 39.69 -10.95
CA ARG A 658 0.44 38.86 -9.79
C ARG A 658 -0.40 37.60 -9.67
N LEU A 659 -1.72 37.71 -9.89
CA LEU A 659 -2.61 36.55 -9.90
C LEU A 659 -2.20 35.55 -10.98
N LEU A 660 -1.98 36.04 -12.21
CA LEU A 660 -1.59 35.18 -13.32
C LEU A 660 -0.21 34.55 -13.10
N ALA A 661 0.73 35.28 -12.52
CA ALA A 661 2.03 34.75 -12.15
C ALA A 661 1.89 33.61 -11.14
N LEU A 662 1.09 33.78 -10.08
CA LEU A 662 0.83 32.74 -9.08
C LEU A 662 0.18 31.49 -9.68
N VAL A 663 -0.67 31.63 -10.69
CA VAL A 663 -1.23 30.48 -11.43
C VAL A 663 -0.14 29.77 -12.25
N LEU A 664 0.60 30.53 -13.07
CA LEU A 664 1.56 29.96 -14.01
C LEU A 664 2.78 29.32 -13.32
N ILE A 665 3.24 29.83 -12.18
CA ILE A 665 4.39 29.23 -11.48
C ILE A 665 4.12 27.79 -11.00
N PHE A 666 2.85 27.42 -10.81
CA PHE A 666 2.42 26.11 -10.35
C PHE A 666 1.75 25.28 -11.44
N LEU A 667 1.15 25.87 -12.47
CA LEU A 667 0.38 25.10 -13.47
C LEU A 667 0.90 25.20 -14.89
N ALA A 668 1.85 26.09 -15.21
CA ALA A 668 2.37 26.15 -16.56
C ALA A 668 3.09 24.84 -16.94
N GLY A 669 2.79 24.34 -18.13
CA GLY A 669 3.27 23.10 -18.68
C GLY A 669 4.17 23.29 -19.89
N SER A 670 4.73 22.19 -20.38
CA SER A 670 5.48 22.09 -21.63
C SER A 670 4.53 21.85 -22.82
N PHE A 671 5.05 21.95 -24.04
CA PHE A 671 4.39 21.44 -25.25
C PHE A 671 4.57 19.92 -25.44
N GLY A 672 4.85 19.19 -24.36
CA GLY A 672 5.06 17.74 -24.38
C GLY A 672 3.88 16.92 -24.89
N PHE A 673 2.68 17.47 -24.88
CA PHE A 673 1.51 16.83 -25.48
C PHE A 673 1.63 16.65 -27.00
N ILE A 674 2.43 17.48 -27.69
CA ILE A 674 2.62 17.39 -29.15
C ILE A 674 3.26 16.05 -29.55
N PRO A 675 4.46 15.68 -29.08
CA PRO A 675 5.06 14.39 -29.45
C PRO A 675 4.21 13.20 -28.97
N LYS A 676 3.50 13.33 -27.85
CA LYS A 676 2.61 12.27 -27.37
C LYS A 676 1.40 12.07 -28.29
N LEU A 677 0.78 13.15 -28.77
CA LEU A 677 -0.29 13.09 -29.75
C LEU A 677 0.18 12.50 -31.09
N LEU A 678 1.39 12.87 -31.56
CA LEU A 678 1.98 12.31 -32.77
C LEU A 678 2.22 10.78 -32.67
N ASN A 679 2.44 10.27 -31.46
CA ASN A 679 2.60 8.84 -31.18
C ASN A 679 1.29 8.15 -30.77
N GLY A 680 0.13 8.77 -31.01
CA GLY A 680 -1.19 8.20 -30.74
C GLY A 680 -1.62 8.21 -29.28
N GLN A 681 -0.94 8.96 -28.40
CA GLN A 681 -1.28 9.08 -26.99
C GLN A 681 -2.19 10.30 -26.69
N ASP A 682 -2.68 10.35 -25.45
CA ASP A 682 -3.62 11.37 -24.95
C ASP A 682 -3.00 12.79 -24.87
N ILE A 683 -3.81 13.83 -25.13
CA ILE A 683 -3.39 15.24 -25.11
C ILE A 683 -3.01 15.74 -23.70
N PHE A 684 -3.49 15.09 -22.65
CA PHE A 684 -3.12 15.35 -21.27
C PHE A 684 -1.97 14.42 -20.85
N SER A 685 -0.83 14.51 -21.55
CA SER A 685 0.37 13.71 -21.25
C SER A 685 1.65 14.41 -21.70
N GLY A 686 2.80 13.86 -21.31
CA GLY A 686 4.10 14.29 -21.83
C GLY A 686 4.79 15.41 -21.05
N GLU A 687 4.49 15.60 -19.77
CA GLU A 687 5.14 16.63 -18.92
C GLU A 687 6.65 16.74 -19.16
N SER A 688 7.36 15.61 -19.01
CA SER A 688 8.81 15.50 -19.16
C SER A 688 9.23 14.92 -20.52
N ALA A 689 8.37 15.00 -21.55
CA ALA A 689 8.72 14.56 -22.91
C ALA A 689 9.96 15.28 -23.46
N PHE A 690 10.22 16.50 -22.97
CA PHE A 690 11.40 17.30 -23.29
C PHE A 690 12.46 17.30 -22.16
N TRP A 691 12.52 16.24 -21.35
CA TRP A 691 13.37 16.04 -20.16
C TRP A 691 12.96 16.78 -18.89
N SER A 692 12.52 18.04 -18.95
CA SER A 692 12.23 18.79 -17.73
C SER A 692 10.86 18.48 -17.15
N ASN A 693 10.82 18.24 -15.84
CA ASN A 693 9.59 18.35 -15.08
C ASN A 693 9.07 19.80 -15.14
N GLN A 694 7.76 19.96 -15.02
CA GLN A 694 7.05 21.22 -15.17
C GLN A 694 6.56 21.76 -13.83
N SER A 695 5.90 22.93 -13.85
CA SER A 695 5.55 23.68 -12.65
C SER A 695 4.70 22.90 -11.65
N VAL A 696 3.83 22.00 -12.11
CA VAL A 696 2.93 21.23 -11.24
C VAL A 696 3.68 20.25 -10.34
N SER A 697 4.86 19.83 -10.78
CA SER A 697 5.74 18.87 -10.10
C SER A 697 6.72 19.52 -9.12
N ILE A 698 6.54 20.80 -8.78
CA ILE A 698 7.42 21.55 -7.87
C ILE A 698 7.64 20.83 -6.53
N PHE A 699 6.62 20.11 -6.02
CA PHE A 699 6.68 19.42 -4.74
C PHE A 699 7.26 18.01 -4.80
N LEU A 700 7.47 17.43 -6.00
CA LEU A 700 8.15 16.14 -6.14
C LEU A 700 9.62 16.20 -5.72
N ASN A 701 10.22 17.41 -5.69
CA ASN A 701 11.58 17.62 -5.19
C ASN A 701 11.57 18.67 -4.05
N PRO A 702 11.37 18.25 -2.80
CA PRO A 702 11.36 19.15 -1.65
C PRO A 702 12.62 20.01 -1.48
N PRO A 703 13.86 19.51 -1.71
CA PRO A 703 15.05 20.36 -1.73
C PRO A 703 14.96 21.51 -2.74
N PHE A 704 14.44 21.25 -3.95
CA PHE A 704 14.18 22.29 -4.95
C PHE A 704 13.14 23.29 -4.45
N ALA A 705 11.99 22.84 -3.94
CA ALA A 705 10.94 23.72 -3.43
C ALA A 705 11.43 24.61 -2.26
N LEU A 706 12.21 24.05 -1.33
CA LEU A 706 12.84 24.79 -0.24
C LEU A 706 13.85 25.82 -0.77
N SER A 707 14.64 25.47 -1.79
CA SER A 707 15.60 26.39 -2.40
C SER A 707 14.92 27.60 -3.05
N ILE A 708 13.71 27.45 -3.61
CA ILE A 708 12.90 28.56 -4.13
C ILE A 708 12.49 29.51 -2.99
N VAL A 709 12.09 28.98 -1.84
CA VAL A 709 11.77 29.79 -0.65
C VAL A 709 12.98 30.60 -0.20
N VAL A 710 14.14 29.95 -0.06
CA VAL A 710 15.40 30.62 0.34
C VAL A 710 15.81 31.69 -0.68
N LEU A 711 15.69 31.40 -1.98
CA LEU A 711 16.00 32.34 -3.04
C LEU A 711 15.04 33.54 -3.05
N LEU A 712 13.73 33.32 -2.84
CA LEU A 712 12.75 34.40 -2.71
C LEU A 712 12.99 35.26 -1.46
N LEU A 713 13.43 34.65 -0.35
CA LEU A 713 13.86 35.39 0.85
C LEU A 713 15.06 36.29 0.54
N PHE A 714 16.08 35.74 -0.12
CA PHE A 714 17.26 36.49 -0.55
C PHE A 714 16.87 37.68 -1.45
N LEU A 715 16.06 37.44 -2.48
CA LEU A 715 15.61 38.47 -3.42
C LEU A 715 14.78 39.57 -2.75
N ASN A 716 13.86 39.20 -1.85
CA ASN A 716 13.06 40.17 -1.08
C ASN A 716 13.92 41.00 -0.13
N LEU A 717 14.90 40.39 0.54
CA LEU A 717 15.79 41.09 1.48
C LEU A 717 16.69 42.06 0.72
N HIS A 718 17.29 41.63 -0.38
CA HIS A 718 18.09 42.48 -1.27
C HIS A 718 17.26 43.66 -1.80
N GLN A 719 16.06 43.38 -2.31
CA GLN A 719 15.17 44.41 -2.85
C GLN A 719 14.73 45.45 -1.81
N SER A 720 14.55 45.04 -0.55
CA SER A 720 14.17 45.97 0.53
C SER A 720 15.24 47.01 0.84
N HIS A 721 16.51 46.69 0.58
CA HIS A 721 17.66 47.58 0.82
C HIS A 721 18.10 48.36 -0.42
N SER A 722 17.73 47.92 -1.62
CA SER A 722 17.99 48.66 -2.87
C SER A 722 16.97 49.77 -3.17
N ARG A 723 16.02 50.08 -2.27
CA ARG A 723 15.09 51.20 -2.44
C ARG A 723 15.81 52.53 -2.16
N PRO A 724 15.66 53.56 -3.01
CA PRO A 724 16.16 54.88 -2.68
C PRO A 724 15.42 55.44 -1.47
N ASP A 725 16.15 55.94 -0.47
CA ASP A 725 15.56 56.80 0.55
C ASP A 725 14.89 57.98 -0.14
N ARG A 726 13.65 58.26 0.26
CA ARG A 726 12.80 59.31 -0.32
C ARG A 726 13.33 60.74 -0.10
N GLU A 727 14.44 60.90 0.62
CA GLU A 727 14.98 62.20 1.03
C GLU A 727 16.31 62.60 0.37
N SER A 728 16.94 61.75 -0.47
CA SER A 728 18.18 62.16 -1.15
C SER A 728 17.90 62.69 -2.56
N ILE A 729 17.98 64.02 -2.71
CA ILE A 729 18.03 64.75 -3.99
C ILE A 729 19.14 64.14 -4.89
N PRO A 730 18.92 63.94 -6.20
CA PRO A 730 19.94 63.38 -7.07
C PRO A 730 20.95 64.45 -7.44
N THR A 731 22.15 64.38 -6.87
CA THR A 731 23.33 65.08 -7.41
C THR A 731 24.40 64.05 -7.81
N ASN A 732 24.76 64.14 -9.10
CA ASN A 732 25.90 63.57 -9.81
C ASN A 732 26.10 62.04 -9.90
N HIS A 733 26.39 61.65 -11.15
CA HIS A 733 26.75 60.34 -11.66
C HIS A 733 28.07 59.78 -11.07
N ASN A 734 28.09 59.41 -9.80
CA ASN A 734 29.14 58.55 -9.25
C ASN A 734 28.54 57.29 -8.63
N LEU A 735 29.22 56.17 -8.87
CA LEU A 735 28.92 54.81 -8.42
C LEU A 735 28.28 54.79 -7.02
N ARG A 736 26.95 54.61 -6.95
CA ARG A 736 26.24 54.37 -5.68
C ARG A 736 26.70 53.02 -5.13
N THR A 737 27.66 53.04 -4.21
CA THR A 737 27.99 51.91 -3.34
C THR A 737 26.72 51.51 -2.58
N GLU A 738 26.18 50.33 -2.84
CA GLU A 738 25.11 49.74 -2.02
C GLU A 738 25.66 49.51 -0.60
N ASN A 739 25.36 50.44 0.31
CA ASN A 739 25.76 50.35 1.72
C ASN A 739 24.73 49.52 2.48
N TYR A 740 24.96 48.21 2.54
CA TYR A 740 24.18 47.33 3.39
C TYR A 740 24.51 47.57 4.87
N LYS A 741 23.48 47.58 5.73
CA LYS A 741 23.71 47.37 7.16
C LYS A 741 24.40 46.02 7.35
N LEU A 742 25.37 45.93 8.26
CA LEU A 742 26.18 44.73 8.48
C LEU A 742 25.31 43.48 8.73
N THR A 743 24.23 43.63 9.50
CA THR A 743 23.28 42.54 9.80
C THR A 743 22.55 42.03 8.56
N THR A 744 22.11 42.93 7.68
CA THR A 744 21.49 42.57 6.39
C THR A 744 22.50 41.91 5.47
N LEU A 745 23.72 42.45 5.38
CA LEU A 745 24.78 41.89 4.55
C LEU A 745 25.11 40.45 4.97
N PHE A 746 25.28 40.22 6.26
CA PHE A 746 25.50 38.88 6.81
C PHE A 746 24.31 37.95 6.54
N SER A 747 23.08 38.44 6.70
CA SER A 747 21.86 37.67 6.39
C SER A 747 21.79 37.26 4.91
N LEU A 748 22.20 38.15 3.98
CA LEU A 748 22.28 37.84 2.56
C LEU A 748 23.38 36.80 2.27
N PHE A 749 24.55 36.93 2.90
CA PHE A 749 25.61 35.92 2.79
C PHE A 749 25.13 34.56 3.27
N LEU A 750 24.48 34.51 4.44
CA LEU A 750 23.95 33.27 5.01
C LEU A 750 22.87 32.65 4.12
N LEU A 751 21.85 33.41 3.71
CA LEU A 751 20.78 32.90 2.84
C LEU A 751 21.34 32.36 1.52
N GLY A 752 22.28 33.09 0.90
CA GLY A 752 22.94 32.63 -0.32
C GLY A 752 23.80 31.38 -0.08
N ALA A 753 24.56 31.34 1.01
CA ALA A 753 25.43 30.23 1.36
C ALA A 753 24.65 28.94 1.71
N LEU A 754 23.51 29.05 2.39
CA LEU A 754 22.64 27.91 2.70
C LEU A 754 22.18 27.17 1.45
N LEU A 755 22.03 27.85 0.30
CA LEU A 755 21.69 27.20 -0.96
C LEU A 755 22.70 26.13 -1.38
N SER A 756 23.98 26.24 -0.98
CA SER A 756 24.99 25.21 -1.28
C SER A 756 24.63 23.84 -0.70
N GLN A 757 23.93 23.80 0.44
CA GLN A 757 23.47 22.59 1.11
C GLN A 757 21.95 22.36 1.02
N THR A 758 21.18 23.33 0.51
CA THR A 758 19.75 23.16 0.15
C THR A 758 19.58 22.58 -1.24
N LYS A 759 20.26 23.16 -2.23
CA LYS A 759 20.27 22.70 -3.61
C LYS A 759 21.39 23.39 -4.37
N ILE A 760 22.44 22.63 -4.71
CA ILE A 760 23.64 23.19 -5.34
C ILE A 760 23.35 23.94 -6.66
N TYR A 761 22.31 23.54 -7.40
CA TYR A 761 21.89 24.24 -8.62
C TYR A 761 21.43 25.68 -8.36
N ALA A 762 20.65 25.92 -7.30
CA ALA A 762 20.27 27.28 -6.90
C ALA A 762 21.49 28.12 -6.52
N PHE A 763 22.45 27.52 -5.82
CA PHE A 763 23.68 28.19 -5.39
C PHE A 763 24.52 28.65 -6.58
N ILE A 764 24.76 27.76 -7.55
CA ILE A 764 25.51 28.06 -8.77
C ILE A 764 24.79 29.15 -9.59
N LEU A 765 23.48 29.07 -9.76
CA LEU A 765 22.70 30.08 -10.48
C LEU A 765 22.76 31.45 -9.79
N LEU A 766 22.66 31.49 -8.45
CA LEU A 766 22.76 32.73 -7.70
C LEU A 766 24.15 33.36 -7.82
N LEU A 767 25.22 32.56 -7.69
CA LEU A 767 26.60 33.05 -7.85
C LEU A 767 26.83 33.63 -9.26
N GLY A 768 26.42 32.91 -10.30
CA GLY A 768 26.47 33.43 -11.68
C GLY A 768 25.69 34.73 -11.82
N ALA A 769 24.46 34.78 -11.30
CA ALA A 769 23.64 35.97 -11.36
C ALA A 769 24.25 37.17 -10.60
N LEU A 770 24.87 36.96 -9.43
CA LEU A 770 25.54 38.02 -8.67
C LEU A 770 26.79 38.53 -9.39
N LEU A 771 27.59 37.64 -9.97
CA LEU A 771 28.78 37.99 -10.73
C LEU A 771 28.42 38.89 -11.93
N PHE A 772 27.47 38.44 -12.76
CA PHE A 772 27.09 39.16 -13.98
C PHE A 772 26.18 40.37 -13.71
N SER A 773 25.54 40.44 -12.54
CA SER A 773 24.89 41.66 -12.03
C SER A 773 25.88 42.64 -11.37
N ARG A 774 27.19 42.35 -11.41
CA ARG A 774 28.28 43.16 -10.81
C ARG A 774 28.14 43.35 -9.29
N LYS A 775 27.56 42.38 -8.59
CA LYS A 775 27.37 42.38 -7.13
C LYS A 775 28.51 41.65 -6.42
N TYR A 776 29.74 42.07 -6.67
CA TYR A 776 30.95 41.35 -6.23
C TYR A 776 31.04 41.12 -4.71
N LYS A 777 30.64 42.09 -3.89
CA LYS A 777 30.61 41.93 -2.42
C LYS A 777 29.71 40.76 -1.99
N LEU A 778 28.52 40.66 -2.59
CA LEU A 778 27.59 39.56 -2.34
C LEU A 778 28.14 38.24 -2.92
N PHE A 779 28.70 38.28 -4.13
CA PHE A 779 29.31 37.11 -4.77
C PHE A 779 30.38 36.46 -3.88
N PHE A 780 31.39 37.23 -3.47
CA PHE A 780 32.50 36.70 -2.65
C PHE A 780 32.04 36.25 -1.26
N GLY A 781 31.13 37.01 -0.61
CA GLY A 781 30.60 36.63 0.70
C GLY A 781 29.77 35.34 0.66
N VAL A 782 28.91 35.18 -0.33
CA VAL A 782 28.12 33.96 -0.56
C VAL A 782 29.01 32.77 -0.94
N LEU A 783 30.01 32.99 -1.81
CA LEU A 783 30.94 31.95 -2.24
C LEU A 783 31.78 31.44 -1.07
N LEU A 784 32.38 32.34 -0.28
CA LEU A 784 33.24 31.99 0.86
C LEU A 784 32.44 31.21 1.91
N LEU A 785 31.29 31.74 2.34
CA LEU A 785 30.50 31.10 3.38
C LEU A 785 29.86 29.79 2.88
N GLY A 786 29.42 29.73 1.63
CA GLY A 786 28.91 28.48 1.02
C GLY A 786 29.98 27.40 0.90
N GLY A 787 31.22 27.79 0.55
CA GLY A 787 32.39 26.92 0.56
C GLY A 787 32.69 26.38 1.96
N LEU A 788 32.70 27.24 2.98
CA LEU A 788 32.93 26.84 4.38
C LEU A 788 31.87 25.87 4.90
N ILE A 789 30.60 26.08 4.56
CA ILE A 789 29.50 25.20 4.96
C ILE A 789 29.61 23.83 4.26
N SER A 790 30.10 23.80 3.01
CA SER A 790 30.14 22.57 2.20
C SER A 790 31.42 21.76 2.37
N LEU A 791 32.54 22.39 2.69
CA LEU A 791 33.86 21.78 2.84
C LEU A 791 33.89 20.49 3.70
N PRO A 792 33.22 20.44 4.86
CA PRO A 792 33.20 19.23 5.70
C PRO A 792 32.53 18.01 5.08
N PHE A 793 31.76 18.21 4.00
CA PHE A 793 30.93 17.18 3.37
C PHE A 793 31.36 16.86 1.94
N ILE A 794 32.52 17.36 1.49
CA ILE A 794 33.08 17.08 0.16
C ILE A 794 34.23 16.09 0.30
N THR A 795 34.22 15.02 -0.49
CA THR A 795 35.40 14.15 -0.63
C THR A 795 36.34 14.72 -1.68
N LEU A 796 37.58 15.01 -1.30
CA LEU A 796 38.61 15.50 -2.22
C LEU A 796 39.18 14.34 -3.07
N GLY A 797 39.44 14.60 -4.36
CA GLY A 797 40.10 13.65 -5.26
C GLY A 797 39.20 12.79 -6.17
N GLY A 798 37.88 13.02 -6.17
CA GLY A 798 36.93 12.34 -7.06
C GLY A 798 36.86 12.92 -8.48
N THR A 799 36.16 12.22 -9.40
CA THR A 799 35.89 12.70 -10.76
C THR A 799 35.10 14.01 -10.73
N ALA A 800 35.35 14.91 -11.68
CA ALA A 800 34.62 16.17 -11.79
C ALA A 800 33.09 15.92 -11.82
N PRO A 801 32.29 16.63 -10.99
CA PRO A 801 30.86 16.36 -10.87
C PRO A 801 30.10 16.71 -12.15
N PHE A 802 30.59 17.70 -12.91
CA PHE A 802 30.02 18.12 -14.19
C PHE A 802 30.97 17.80 -15.34
N LEU A 803 30.39 17.28 -16.42
CA LEU A 803 31.04 16.99 -17.69
C LEU A 803 30.57 18.00 -18.72
N PHE A 804 31.51 18.61 -19.45
CA PHE A 804 31.17 19.47 -20.58
C PHE A 804 30.74 18.59 -21.76
N SER A 805 29.44 18.52 -22.00
CA SER A 805 28.81 17.71 -23.04
C SER A 805 27.75 18.57 -23.75
N PRO A 806 28.17 19.47 -24.65
CA PRO A 806 27.27 20.42 -25.27
C PRO A 806 26.20 19.70 -26.09
N LEU A 807 24.97 20.20 -25.98
CA LEU A 807 23.77 19.72 -26.67
C LEU A 807 23.39 18.27 -26.36
N TRP A 808 23.85 17.70 -25.25
CA TRP A 808 23.50 16.34 -24.85
C TRP A 808 21.98 16.14 -24.71
N PHE A 809 21.27 17.00 -23.97
CA PHE A 809 19.81 16.90 -23.81
C PHE A 809 19.04 17.09 -25.13
N PRO A 810 19.34 18.12 -25.95
CA PRO A 810 18.79 18.23 -27.30
C PRO A 810 19.01 16.97 -28.17
N ARG A 811 20.18 16.34 -28.08
CA ARG A 811 20.49 15.10 -28.83
C ARG A 811 19.69 13.91 -28.29
N SER A 812 19.77 13.67 -26.99
CA SER A 812 19.16 12.50 -26.34
C SER A 812 17.63 12.53 -26.38
N LEU A 813 17.03 13.72 -26.47
CA LEU A 813 15.58 13.91 -26.68
C LEU A 813 15.01 13.06 -27.82
N PHE A 814 15.73 12.98 -28.94
CA PHE A 814 15.29 12.23 -30.12
C PHE A 814 15.75 10.77 -30.12
N ALA A 815 16.72 10.41 -29.28
CA ALA A 815 17.19 9.03 -29.14
C ALA A 815 16.30 8.20 -28.20
N SER A 816 15.74 8.84 -27.16
CA SER A 816 14.98 8.14 -26.13
C SER A 816 13.51 7.90 -26.52
N PHE A 817 13.07 6.64 -26.46
CA PHE A 817 11.70 6.21 -26.81
C PHE A 817 10.61 6.83 -25.93
N ASP A 818 10.90 7.08 -24.66
CA ASP A 818 9.97 7.66 -23.69
C ASP A 818 9.85 9.19 -23.80
N ARG A 819 10.73 9.84 -24.58
CA ARG A 819 10.81 11.29 -24.78
C ARG A 819 10.08 11.73 -26.06
N PHE A 820 10.77 12.46 -26.96
CA PHE A 820 10.22 12.84 -28.27
C PHE A 820 10.33 11.70 -29.28
N TYR A 821 11.46 10.97 -29.27
CA TYR A 821 11.78 9.83 -30.12
C TYR A 821 11.67 10.07 -31.64
N TRP A 822 12.79 10.35 -32.29
CA TRP A 822 12.90 10.49 -33.75
C TRP A 822 14.19 9.85 -34.28
N PRO A 823 14.22 8.51 -34.42
CA PRO A 823 15.46 7.77 -34.74
C PRO A 823 16.06 8.13 -36.11
N GLN A 824 15.24 8.55 -37.08
CA GLN A 824 15.73 9.02 -38.38
C GLN A 824 16.55 10.31 -38.25
N LEU A 825 16.14 11.24 -37.38
CA LEU A 825 16.90 12.46 -37.10
C LEU A 825 18.24 12.15 -36.41
N VAL A 826 18.24 11.17 -35.49
CA VAL A 826 19.47 10.69 -34.83
C VAL A 826 20.42 10.03 -35.83
N SER A 827 19.89 9.23 -36.76
CA SER A 827 20.68 8.59 -37.82
C SER A 827 21.29 9.63 -38.77
N ALA A 828 20.51 10.66 -39.15
CA ALA A 828 21.01 11.77 -39.95
C ALA A 828 22.11 12.55 -39.22
N TRP A 829 21.93 12.81 -37.92
CA TRP A 829 22.96 13.43 -37.08
C TRP A 829 24.26 12.62 -37.11
N GLN A 830 24.20 11.31 -36.80
CA GLN A 830 25.36 10.42 -36.80
C GLN A 830 26.06 10.38 -38.17
N ALA A 831 25.30 10.37 -39.27
CA ALA A 831 25.84 10.41 -40.62
C ALA A 831 26.58 11.72 -40.91
N TYR A 832 26.03 12.88 -40.52
CA TYR A 832 26.69 14.18 -40.73
C TYR A 832 27.93 14.37 -39.85
N GLU A 833 27.90 13.83 -38.63
CA GLU A 833 29.04 13.78 -37.71
C GLU A 833 30.17 12.91 -38.30
N ALA A 834 29.83 11.70 -38.77
CA ALA A 834 30.80 10.78 -39.37
C ALA A 834 31.36 11.28 -40.71
N SER A 835 30.55 11.94 -41.54
CA SER A 835 30.97 12.44 -42.85
C SER A 835 31.68 13.81 -42.80
N GLY A 836 31.82 14.43 -41.63
CA GLY A 836 32.37 15.78 -41.48
C GLY A 836 31.54 16.89 -42.14
N ASN A 837 30.24 16.70 -42.38
CA ASN A 837 29.39 17.72 -42.98
C ASN A 837 28.92 18.73 -41.93
N PHE A 838 29.80 19.67 -41.58
CA PHE A 838 29.58 20.62 -40.49
C PHE A 838 28.37 21.55 -40.69
N VAL A 839 28.00 21.87 -41.94
CA VAL A 839 26.82 22.70 -42.24
C VAL A 839 25.54 21.97 -41.85
N LYS A 840 25.37 20.72 -42.33
CA LYS A 840 24.19 19.92 -42.00
C LYS A 840 24.16 19.54 -40.52
N LEU A 841 25.32 19.24 -39.93
CA LEU A 841 25.45 18.98 -38.50
C LEU A 841 25.05 20.22 -37.66
N GLY A 842 25.47 21.42 -38.06
CA GLY A 842 25.08 22.68 -37.43
C GLY A 842 23.57 22.94 -37.50
N LEU A 843 22.94 22.70 -38.65
CA LEU A 843 21.50 22.84 -38.82
C LEU A 843 20.71 21.86 -37.95
N VAL A 844 21.13 20.58 -37.89
CA VAL A 844 20.49 19.57 -37.03
C VAL A 844 20.62 19.93 -35.56
N ASN A 845 21.79 20.39 -35.12
CA ASN A 845 22.02 20.86 -33.75
C ASN A 845 21.15 22.07 -33.38
N LEU A 846 21.05 23.06 -34.28
CA LEU A 846 20.21 24.23 -34.07
C LEU A 846 18.73 23.85 -33.99
N PHE A 847 18.27 22.97 -34.88
CA PHE A 847 16.91 22.44 -34.86
C PHE A 847 16.63 21.70 -33.54
N ALA A 848 17.52 20.79 -33.13
CA ALA A 848 17.38 20.04 -31.89
C ALA A 848 17.32 20.95 -30.66
N LEU A 849 18.20 21.96 -30.60
CA LEU A 849 18.20 22.95 -29.53
C LEU A 849 16.90 23.78 -29.53
N ALA A 850 16.42 24.20 -30.70
CA ALA A 850 15.17 24.92 -30.83
C ALA A 850 13.98 24.07 -30.34
N VAL A 851 13.85 22.83 -30.79
CA VAL A 851 12.79 21.91 -30.35
C VAL A 851 12.85 21.66 -28.84
N PHE A 852 14.04 21.43 -28.29
CA PHE A 852 14.25 21.26 -26.86
C PHE A 852 13.80 22.48 -26.05
N LEU A 853 14.20 23.69 -26.46
CA LEU A 853 13.83 24.92 -25.76
C LEU A 853 12.34 25.25 -25.95
N LEU A 854 11.83 25.20 -27.17
CA LEU A 854 10.42 25.49 -27.47
C LEU A 854 9.50 24.50 -26.75
N GLY A 855 9.84 23.22 -26.77
CA GLY A 855 9.11 22.15 -26.10
C GLY A 855 9.02 22.36 -24.60
N ASN A 856 10.15 22.60 -23.92
CA ASN A 856 10.20 22.80 -22.47
C ASN A 856 9.55 24.11 -22.01
N LEU A 857 9.82 25.20 -22.73
CA LEU A 857 9.32 26.51 -22.34
C LEU A 857 7.81 26.63 -22.57
N GLY A 858 7.26 25.97 -23.61
CA GLY A 858 5.85 26.08 -23.94
C GLY A 858 5.44 27.53 -24.13
N LEU A 859 4.33 27.94 -23.51
CA LEU A 859 3.89 29.34 -23.56
C LEU A 859 4.79 30.31 -22.79
N ARG A 860 5.73 29.81 -21.97
CA ARG A 860 6.69 30.68 -21.28
C ARG A 860 7.68 31.35 -22.22
N LEU A 861 7.77 30.91 -23.48
CA LEU A 861 8.50 31.61 -24.55
C LEU A 861 8.07 33.08 -24.67
N ILE A 862 6.79 33.38 -24.45
CA ILE A 862 6.27 34.74 -24.47
C ILE A 862 6.95 35.61 -23.40
N GLY A 863 7.29 35.02 -22.24
CA GLY A 863 8.06 35.67 -21.19
C GLY A 863 9.47 36.07 -21.63
N LEU A 864 10.14 35.29 -22.50
CA LEU A 864 11.47 35.67 -23.01
C LEU A 864 11.39 36.92 -23.89
N PHE A 865 10.35 37.02 -24.72
CA PHE A 865 10.11 38.22 -25.53
C PHE A 865 9.81 39.44 -24.65
N GLU A 866 9.07 39.28 -23.54
CA GLU A 866 8.84 40.38 -22.59
C GLU A 866 10.13 40.81 -21.87
N ILE A 867 11.01 39.86 -21.51
CA ILE A 867 12.33 40.16 -20.94
C ILE A 867 13.18 40.96 -21.94
N TYR A 868 13.19 40.57 -23.22
CA TYR A 868 13.93 41.28 -24.26
C TYR A 868 13.40 42.70 -24.49
N LYS A 869 12.07 42.87 -24.50
CA LYS A 869 11.42 44.18 -24.74
C LYS A 869 11.54 45.15 -23.58
N THR A 870 11.67 44.66 -22.34
CA THR A 870 11.64 45.50 -21.14
C THR A 870 13.00 45.59 -20.48
N LYS A 871 13.38 46.76 -19.95
CA LYS A 871 14.56 46.87 -19.07
C LYS A 871 14.20 46.44 -17.64
N SER A 872 15.17 45.90 -16.90
CA SER A 872 14.96 45.55 -15.49
C SER A 872 14.64 46.80 -14.67
N VAL A 873 13.56 46.75 -13.89
CA VAL A 873 13.10 47.87 -13.06
C VAL A 873 13.86 47.92 -11.74
N THR A 874 14.33 46.78 -11.24
CA THR A 874 14.98 46.68 -9.93
C THR A 874 16.20 45.77 -9.94
N SER A 875 17.10 45.95 -8.97
CA SER A 875 18.32 45.14 -8.79
C SER A 875 18.01 43.65 -8.60
N SER A 876 16.94 43.32 -7.88
CA SER A 876 16.49 41.92 -7.71
C SER A 876 15.92 41.32 -9.00
N GLU A 877 15.24 42.10 -9.83
CA GLU A 877 14.78 41.66 -11.16
C GLU A 877 15.97 41.38 -12.10
N THR A 878 17.03 42.20 -12.04
CA THR A 878 18.27 41.96 -12.80
C THR A 878 18.91 40.61 -12.44
N ILE A 879 18.99 40.29 -11.15
CA ILE A 879 19.49 38.98 -10.68
C ILE A 879 18.61 37.85 -11.25
N VAL A 880 17.29 37.99 -11.20
CA VAL A 880 16.36 36.97 -11.72
C VAL A 880 16.51 36.76 -13.23
N ARG A 881 16.73 37.82 -14.01
CA ARG A 881 16.98 37.69 -15.47
C ARG A 881 18.24 36.86 -15.76
N TRP A 882 19.31 37.04 -14.97
CA TRP A 882 20.51 36.20 -15.09
C TRP A 882 20.27 34.76 -14.64
N ILE A 883 19.47 34.52 -13.59
CA ILE A 883 19.06 33.17 -13.18
C ILE A 883 18.32 32.46 -14.31
N ILE A 884 17.40 33.14 -15.00
CA ILE A 884 16.70 32.58 -16.17
C ILE A 884 17.69 32.23 -17.27
N LEU A 885 18.60 33.15 -17.62
CA LEU A 885 19.58 32.91 -18.68
C LEU A 885 20.47 31.70 -18.37
N PHE A 886 21.08 31.65 -17.19
CA PHE A 886 21.95 30.55 -16.81
C PHE A 886 21.18 29.24 -16.60
N GLY A 887 19.93 29.31 -16.11
CA GLY A 887 19.08 28.14 -15.96
C GLY A 887 18.71 27.49 -17.29
N LEU A 888 18.61 28.26 -18.37
CA LEU A 888 18.42 27.75 -19.73
C LEU A 888 19.74 27.33 -20.39
N LEU A 889 20.84 28.04 -20.12
CA LEU A 889 22.13 27.81 -20.76
C LEU A 889 22.86 26.59 -20.20
N LEU A 890 22.95 26.43 -18.88
CA LEU A 890 23.79 25.40 -18.25
C LEU A 890 23.40 23.97 -18.63
N PRO A 891 22.11 23.58 -18.67
CA PRO A 891 21.71 22.26 -19.16
C PRO A 891 22.12 21.98 -20.61
N THR A 892 22.28 23.02 -21.44
CA THR A 892 22.68 22.83 -22.85
C THR A 892 24.18 22.62 -23.03
N LEU A 893 24.98 22.82 -21.98
CA LEU A 893 26.44 22.75 -22.03
C LEU A 893 27.01 21.63 -21.15
N PHE A 894 26.36 21.34 -20.03
CA PHE A 894 26.87 20.44 -19.00
C PHE A 894 25.87 19.35 -18.63
N ILE A 895 26.41 18.16 -18.36
CA ILE A 895 25.69 17.05 -17.74
C ILE A 895 26.42 16.61 -16.45
N GLN A 896 25.71 15.94 -15.54
CA GLN A 896 26.36 15.29 -14.39
C GLN A 896 26.93 13.95 -14.83
N ASN A 897 28.13 13.61 -14.33
CA ASN A 897 28.87 12.41 -14.75
C ASN A 897 28.08 11.10 -14.58
N VAL A 898 27.37 10.94 -13.45
CA VAL A 898 26.64 9.70 -13.12
C VAL A 898 25.22 9.69 -13.68
N ASN A 899 24.43 10.73 -13.36
CA ASN A 899 23.04 10.82 -13.79
C ASN A 899 22.79 12.15 -14.49
N PRO A 900 22.79 12.18 -15.84
CA PRO A 900 22.56 13.40 -16.61
C PRO A 900 21.26 14.13 -16.21
N TRP A 901 20.20 13.40 -15.81
CA TRP A 901 18.91 13.96 -15.40
C TRP A 901 19.04 15.08 -14.38
N ASN A 902 19.96 14.95 -13.43
CA ASN A 902 20.13 15.91 -12.36
C ASN A 902 20.48 17.33 -12.84
N THR A 903 21.19 17.47 -13.97
CA THR A 903 21.50 18.79 -14.55
C THR A 903 20.31 19.49 -15.18
N ILE A 904 19.25 18.78 -15.57
CA ILE A 904 18.04 19.42 -16.12
C ILE A 904 17.37 20.33 -15.07
N GLN A 905 17.64 20.09 -13.78
CA GLN A 905 17.05 20.82 -12.67
C GLN A 905 17.46 22.30 -12.62
N PHE A 906 18.56 22.69 -13.28
CA PHE A 906 18.87 24.11 -13.51
C PHE A 906 17.74 24.85 -14.24
N MET A 907 17.10 24.17 -15.21
CA MET A 907 16.00 24.73 -15.99
C MET A 907 14.74 24.96 -15.15
N TYR A 908 14.55 24.23 -14.04
CA TYR A 908 13.37 24.38 -13.20
C TYR A 908 13.26 25.79 -12.61
N TYR A 909 14.40 26.38 -12.24
CA TYR A 909 14.47 27.78 -11.77
C TYR A 909 14.12 28.76 -12.90
N ALA A 910 14.61 28.51 -14.12
CA ALA A 910 14.26 29.32 -15.28
C ALA A 910 12.75 29.24 -15.58
N LEU A 911 12.16 28.04 -15.58
CA LEU A 911 10.72 27.86 -15.80
C LEU A 911 9.88 28.58 -14.73
N PHE A 912 10.28 28.49 -13.46
CA PHE A 912 9.62 29.18 -12.35
C PHE A 912 9.63 30.70 -12.54
N PHE A 913 10.80 31.31 -12.75
CA PHE A 913 10.88 32.77 -12.89
C PHE A 913 10.34 33.28 -14.22
N LEU A 914 10.45 32.51 -15.30
CA LEU A 914 9.94 32.90 -16.61
C LEU A 914 8.40 32.93 -16.65
N ALA A 915 7.73 32.12 -15.82
CA ALA A 915 6.28 32.19 -15.63
C ALA A 915 5.81 33.59 -15.17
N ILE A 916 6.64 34.32 -14.40
CA ILE A 916 6.34 35.69 -13.94
C ILE A 916 6.29 36.67 -15.13
N PHE A 917 7.31 36.64 -15.99
CA PHE A 917 7.36 37.52 -17.16
C PHE A 917 6.31 37.14 -18.21
N THR A 918 6.02 35.84 -18.31
CA THR A 918 4.91 35.33 -19.14
C THR A 918 3.58 35.88 -18.66
N ALA A 919 3.33 35.90 -17.34
CA ALA A 919 2.13 36.49 -16.77
C ALA A 919 2.00 37.99 -17.10
N LYS A 920 3.10 38.75 -17.07
CA LYS A 920 3.12 40.16 -17.45
C LYS A 920 2.80 40.40 -18.92
N ALA A 921 3.23 39.50 -19.80
CA ALA A 921 2.89 39.58 -21.22
C ALA A 921 1.43 39.22 -21.47
N LEU A 922 0.97 38.10 -20.88
CA LEU A 922 -0.38 37.57 -21.07
C LEU A 922 -1.48 38.43 -20.44
N SER A 923 -1.17 39.18 -19.37
CA SER A 923 -2.13 40.10 -18.74
C SER A 923 -2.61 41.23 -19.66
N LYS A 924 -1.90 41.47 -20.77
CA LYS A 924 -2.26 42.45 -21.81
C LYS A 924 -3.30 41.90 -22.80
N LEU A 925 -3.56 40.60 -22.81
CA LEU A 925 -4.50 39.97 -23.74
C LEU A 925 -5.97 40.15 -23.31
N ASN A 926 -6.86 40.19 -24.30
CA ASN A 926 -8.30 40.09 -24.06
C ASN A 926 -8.67 38.65 -23.63
N ILE A 927 -9.75 38.49 -22.86
CA ILE A 927 -10.18 37.21 -22.28
C ILE A 927 -10.43 36.11 -23.30
N TYR A 928 -11.00 36.45 -24.46
CA TYR A 928 -11.27 35.49 -25.54
C TYR A 928 -9.99 34.85 -26.09
N LEU A 929 -8.85 35.52 -25.97
CA LEU A 929 -7.54 34.98 -26.32
C LEU A 929 -6.82 34.39 -25.10
N LEU A 930 -6.99 35.00 -23.92
CA LEU A 930 -6.35 34.56 -22.70
C LEU A 930 -6.81 33.16 -22.27
N VAL A 931 -8.12 32.85 -22.34
CA VAL A 931 -8.65 31.55 -21.88
C VAL A 931 -8.09 30.38 -22.71
N PRO A 932 -8.16 30.37 -24.05
CA PRO A 932 -7.56 29.29 -24.84
C PRO A 932 -6.05 29.15 -24.62
N VAL A 933 -5.33 30.27 -24.49
CA VAL A 933 -3.90 30.25 -24.19
C VAL A 933 -3.62 29.63 -22.83
N LEU A 934 -4.40 29.97 -21.80
CA LEU A 934 -4.23 29.35 -20.48
C LEU A 934 -4.61 27.87 -20.47
N PHE A 935 -5.61 27.47 -21.24
CA PHE A 935 -5.93 26.05 -21.41
C PHE A 935 -4.76 25.28 -22.01
N LEU A 936 -4.15 25.78 -23.10
CA LEU A 936 -2.93 25.21 -23.68
C LEU A 936 -1.76 25.19 -22.68
N ALA A 937 -1.67 26.20 -21.80
CA ALA A 937 -0.60 26.30 -20.80
C ALA A 937 -0.67 25.20 -19.74
N ILE A 938 -1.83 24.57 -19.50
CA ILE A 938 -2.02 23.63 -18.39
C ILE A 938 -2.25 22.18 -18.83
N LEU A 939 -2.31 21.88 -20.13
CA LEU A 939 -2.61 20.53 -20.66
C LEU A 939 -1.74 19.44 -20.03
N THR A 940 -0.42 19.61 -20.06
CA THR A 940 0.51 18.63 -19.49
C THR A 940 0.41 18.56 -17.97
N SER A 941 0.09 19.67 -17.29
CA SER A 941 -0.12 19.71 -15.84
C SER A 941 -1.38 18.96 -15.40
N VAL A 942 -2.46 19.05 -16.17
CA VAL A 942 -3.69 18.24 -15.96
C VAL A 942 -3.37 16.75 -16.12
N GLY A 943 -2.57 16.42 -17.13
CA GLY A 943 -2.06 15.06 -17.34
C GLY A 943 -1.29 14.53 -16.14
N THR A 944 -0.29 15.27 -15.67
CA THR A 944 0.46 14.90 -14.46
C THR A 944 -0.48 14.69 -13.28
N LEU A 945 -1.40 15.62 -12.99
CA LEU A 945 -2.31 15.47 -11.85
C LEU A 945 -3.16 14.20 -11.94
N LYS A 946 -3.63 13.83 -13.14
CA LYS A 946 -4.37 12.60 -13.40
C LYS A 946 -3.58 11.36 -12.97
N ASP A 947 -2.28 11.32 -13.25
CA ASP A 947 -1.40 10.19 -12.91
C ASP A 947 -1.24 10.01 -11.38
N TYR A 948 -1.35 11.07 -10.59
CA TYR A 948 -1.24 11.00 -9.12
C TYR A 948 -2.58 10.79 -8.38
N ILE A 949 -3.71 10.96 -9.06
CA ILE A 949 -5.05 10.69 -8.50
C ILE A 949 -5.63 9.33 -8.93
N GLY A 950 -4.91 8.56 -9.76
CA GLY A 950 -5.30 7.21 -10.20
C GLY A 950 -5.44 6.20 -9.05
N PHE A 951 -6.21 5.12 -9.28
CA PHE A 951 -6.49 4.13 -8.24
C PHE A 951 -5.21 3.45 -7.71
N PHE A 952 -4.33 3.03 -8.61
CA PHE A 952 -3.06 2.39 -8.28
C PHE A 952 -1.88 3.36 -8.25
N SER A 953 -0.93 3.10 -7.37
CA SER A 953 0.38 3.74 -7.31
C SER A 953 1.39 3.03 -8.21
N ALA A 954 2.58 3.61 -8.39
CA ALA A 954 3.67 2.94 -9.12
C ALA A 954 4.28 1.81 -8.27
N SER A 955 4.47 2.07 -6.98
CA SER A 955 4.99 1.12 -6.01
C SER A 955 4.24 1.13 -4.69
N ARG A 956 4.46 0.10 -3.85
CA ARG A 956 3.79 -0.09 -2.57
C ARG A 956 4.65 -0.84 -1.54
N ILE A 957 4.18 -0.84 -0.30
CA ILE A 957 4.56 -1.76 0.77
C ILE A 957 3.27 -2.47 1.23
N SER A 958 3.23 -3.81 1.24
CA SER A 958 2.03 -4.57 1.65
C SER A 958 1.72 -4.38 3.14
N TYR A 959 0.51 -4.74 3.57
CA TYR A 959 0.19 -4.71 5.00
C TYR A 959 1.06 -5.69 5.80
N THR A 960 1.33 -6.86 5.26
CA THR A 960 2.22 -7.85 5.88
C THR A 960 3.66 -7.35 5.98
N GLU A 961 4.19 -6.68 4.97
CA GLU A 961 5.51 -6.05 5.03
C GLU A 961 5.55 -4.84 5.99
N LEU A 962 4.48 -4.04 6.06
CA LEU A 962 4.37 -2.96 7.05
C LEU A 962 4.39 -3.50 8.49
N LEU A 963 3.76 -4.65 8.76
CA LEU A 963 3.87 -5.34 10.05
C LEU A 963 5.31 -5.79 10.33
N ALA A 964 6.01 -6.28 9.31
CA ALA A 964 7.42 -6.68 9.41
C ALA A 964 8.30 -5.48 9.79
N LEU A 965 8.11 -4.33 9.12
CA LEU A 965 8.86 -3.10 9.36
C LEU A 965 8.53 -2.47 10.71
N ASP A 966 7.27 -2.55 11.17
CA ASP A 966 6.88 -2.13 12.52
C ASP A 966 7.49 -3.03 13.59
N LYS A 967 7.49 -4.35 13.39
CA LYS A 967 8.17 -5.31 14.27
C LYS A 967 9.67 -5.01 14.34
N LEU A 968 10.28 -4.72 13.21
CA LEU A 968 11.68 -4.36 13.11
C LEU A 968 11.99 -3.03 13.80
N ARG A 969 11.09 -2.04 13.74
CA ARG A 969 11.21 -0.75 14.45
C ARG A 969 11.23 -0.90 15.96
N ASP A 970 10.49 -1.86 16.51
CA ASP A 970 10.39 -2.12 17.96
C ASP A 970 11.60 -2.88 18.55
N GLN A 971 12.47 -3.44 17.71
CA GLN A 971 13.67 -4.16 18.18
C GLN A 971 14.77 -3.22 18.79
N PRO A 972 15.89 -3.76 19.28
CA PRO A 972 17.10 -2.95 19.52
C PRO A 972 17.70 -2.38 18.23
N LYS A 973 18.38 -1.22 18.31
CA LYS A 973 19.09 -0.64 17.15
C LYS A 973 20.19 -1.57 16.67
N GLY A 974 20.21 -1.86 15.37
CA GLY A 974 21.22 -2.67 14.72
C GLY A 974 21.09 -2.61 13.20
N ILE A 975 22.14 -3.10 12.52
CA ILE A 975 22.23 -3.10 11.06
C ILE A 975 21.34 -4.21 10.48
N VAL A 976 20.59 -3.86 9.44
CA VAL A 976 19.75 -4.78 8.68
C VAL A 976 20.44 -5.15 7.38
N LEU A 977 20.55 -6.44 7.09
CA LEU A 977 20.98 -6.94 5.80
C LEU A 977 19.78 -7.45 5.01
N SER A 978 19.57 -6.87 3.83
CA SER A 978 18.48 -7.21 2.92
C SER A 978 19.01 -7.71 1.56
N PRO A 979 18.19 -8.44 0.78
CA PRO A 979 18.53 -8.85 -0.56
C PRO A 979 18.72 -7.65 -1.49
N LEU A 980 19.54 -7.81 -2.53
CA LEU A 980 19.70 -6.79 -3.56
C LEU A 980 18.56 -6.87 -4.57
N PHE A 981 18.16 -5.72 -5.10
CA PHE A 981 17.21 -5.66 -6.21
C PHE A 981 17.76 -6.38 -7.45
N ASN A 982 16.94 -7.25 -8.03
CA ASN A 982 17.23 -7.91 -9.31
C ASN A 982 16.17 -7.51 -10.34
N GLN A 983 16.64 -6.89 -11.43
CA GLN A 983 15.76 -6.43 -12.50
C GLN A 983 15.05 -7.57 -13.22
N ASN A 984 15.68 -8.74 -13.38
CA ASN A 984 15.10 -9.86 -14.13
C ASN A 984 13.89 -10.44 -13.40
N ASP A 985 14.01 -10.65 -12.09
CA ASP A 985 12.94 -11.20 -11.25
C ASP A 985 11.74 -10.23 -11.20
N SER A 986 12.02 -8.92 -11.24
CA SER A 986 11.04 -7.84 -11.13
C SER A 986 10.25 -7.56 -12.42
N ARG A 987 10.62 -8.15 -13.58
CA ARG A 987 9.93 -7.95 -14.87
C ARG A 987 8.52 -8.54 -14.89
N SER A 988 8.33 -9.63 -14.15
CA SER A 988 7.05 -10.35 -14.08
C SER A 988 6.04 -9.69 -13.12
N ILE A 989 6.48 -8.73 -12.31
CA ILE A 989 5.66 -8.08 -11.28
C ILE A 989 4.95 -6.84 -11.79
N TYR A 990 3.63 -6.80 -11.65
CA TYR A 990 2.79 -5.68 -12.08
C TYR A 990 2.67 -4.58 -11.01
N ALA A 991 2.34 -3.36 -11.46
CA ALA A 991 2.08 -2.24 -10.57
C ALA A 991 0.76 -2.42 -9.79
N PRO A 992 0.65 -1.92 -8.55
CA PRO A 992 1.72 -1.29 -7.76
C PRO A 992 2.77 -2.33 -7.32
N LYS A 993 4.04 -2.11 -7.71
CA LYS A 993 5.13 -3.04 -7.42
C LYS A 993 5.55 -2.93 -5.96
N PRO A 994 5.74 -4.05 -5.23
CA PRO A 994 6.41 -4.02 -3.93
C PRO A 994 7.77 -3.31 -4.01
N LEU A 995 8.13 -2.50 -3.02
CA LEU A 995 9.36 -1.69 -3.07
C LEU A 995 10.63 -2.51 -3.22
N TYR A 996 10.70 -3.72 -2.65
CA TYR A 996 11.81 -4.67 -2.85
C TYR A 996 11.99 -5.12 -4.31
N SER A 997 10.96 -4.95 -5.16
CA SER A 997 10.94 -5.31 -6.58
C SER A 997 10.77 -4.10 -7.52
N TYR A 998 10.81 -2.88 -6.97
CA TYR A 998 10.60 -1.67 -7.77
C TYR A 998 11.92 -1.20 -8.40
N VAL A 999 12.87 -0.79 -7.56
CA VAL A 999 14.27 -0.45 -7.86
C VAL A 999 15.08 -0.61 -6.55
N PHE A 1000 16.39 -0.37 -6.57
CA PHE A 1000 17.17 -0.24 -5.33
C PHE A 1000 16.63 0.92 -4.49
N THR A 1001 16.09 0.66 -3.30
CA THR A 1001 15.49 1.69 -2.44
C THR A 1001 15.92 1.53 -0.99
N ALA A 1002 15.93 2.63 -0.24
CA ALA A 1002 16.25 2.66 1.19
C ALA A 1002 15.01 2.46 2.09
N TYR A 1003 14.01 1.69 1.63
CA TYR A 1003 12.69 1.69 2.26
C TYR A 1003 12.68 1.06 3.65
N ILE A 1004 13.53 0.06 3.91
CA ILE A 1004 13.68 -0.52 5.24
C ILE A 1004 14.19 0.57 6.20
N SER A 1005 15.21 1.32 5.80
CA SER A 1005 15.70 2.46 6.59
C SER A 1005 14.64 3.55 6.79
N ALA A 1006 13.92 3.90 5.72
CA ALA A 1006 12.90 4.95 5.71
C ALA A 1006 11.69 4.66 6.60
N ILE A 1007 11.30 3.39 6.75
CA ILE A 1007 10.07 3.02 7.44
C ILE A 1007 10.33 2.45 8.84
N SER A 1008 11.41 1.67 9.01
CA SER A 1008 11.77 1.08 10.30
C SER A 1008 12.72 1.95 11.15
N GLY A 1009 13.40 2.91 10.53
CA GLY A 1009 14.44 3.73 11.19
C GLY A 1009 15.74 2.98 11.51
N ARG A 1010 15.93 1.79 10.93
CA ARG A 1010 17.17 1.00 11.07
C ARG A 1010 18.18 1.35 9.97
N PRO A 1011 19.48 1.40 10.28
CA PRO A 1011 20.49 1.45 9.23
C PRO A 1011 20.56 0.12 8.49
N GLU A 1012 20.84 0.19 7.20
CA GLU A 1012 21.06 -0.97 6.32
C GLU A 1012 22.55 -1.22 6.08
N PHE A 1013 22.91 -2.48 5.86
CA PHE A 1013 24.28 -2.85 5.51
C PHE A 1013 24.67 -2.24 4.16
N LEU A 1014 23.77 -2.33 3.19
CA LEU A 1014 23.82 -1.68 1.89
C LEU A 1014 22.38 -1.60 1.31
N SER A 1015 21.95 -0.41 0.90
CA SER A 1015 20.71 -0.17 0.15
C SER A 1015 20.88 1.03 -0.80
N ASP A 1016 19.90 1.24 -1.69
CA ASP A 1016 19.83 2.41 -2.59
C ASP A 1016 21.14 2.72 -3.34
N THR A 1017 21.59 1.74 -4.13
CA THR A 1017 22.84 1.86 -4.88
C THR A 1017 22.82 2.99 -5.91
N ILE A 1018 21.63 3.40 -6.38
CA ILE A 1018 21.46 4.51 -7.32
C ILE A 1018 21.91 5.83 -6.68
N ASN A 1019 21.48 6.13 -5.45
CA ASN A 1019 21.94 7.34 -4.76
C ASN A 1019 23.41 7.23 -4.30
N LEU A 1020 23.89 6.02 -3.99
CA LEU A 1020 25.30 5.79 -3.68
C LEU A 1020 26.22 6.04 -4.89
N ASP A 1021 25.80 5.64 -6.10
CA ASP A 1021 26.50 5.96 -7.34
C ASP A 1021 26.54 7.48 -7.55
N ILE A 1022 25.41 8.18 -7.36
CA ILE A 1022 25.32 9.64 -7.52
C ILE A 1022 26.25 10.39 -6.55
N THR A 1023 26.43 9.85 -5.34
CA THR A 1023 27.25 10.44 -4.27
C THR A 1023 28.70 9.91 -4.24
N GLY A 1024 29.02 8.92 -5.08
CA GLY A 1024 30.38 8.43 -5.32
C GLY A 1024 30.92 7.43 -4.28
N PHE A 1025 30.05 6.68 -3.60
CA PHE A 1025 30.48 5.63 -2.67
C PHE A 1025 30.83 4.33 -3.41
N ASP A 1026 31.92 3.67 -3.03
CA ASP A 1026 32.23 2.32 -3.50
C ASP A 1026 31.58 1.27 -2.59
N TYR A 1027 30.56 0.58 -3.12
CA TYR A 1027 29.81 -0.46 -2.42
C TYR A 1027 29.97 -1.85 -3.06
N LYS A 1028 30.81 -2.00 -4.09
CA LYS A 1028 30.85 -3.22 -4.92
C LYS A 1028 31.23 -4.46 -4.12
N GLU A 1029 32.14 -4.32 -3.15
CA GLU A 1029 32.51 -5.42 -2.26
C GLU A 1029 31.33 -5.86 -1.37
N LYS A 1030 30.67 -4.90 -0.69
CA LYS A 1030 29.47 -5.18 0.12
C LYS A 1030 28.35 -5.82 -0.69
N ALA A 1031 28.14 -5.38 -1.94
CA ALA A 1031 27.15 -5.99 -2.83
C ALA A 1031 27.49 -7.46 -3.14
N ARG A 1032 28.77 -7.77 -3.42
CA ARG A 1032 29.23 -9.16 -3.61
C ARG A 1032 29.05 -9.99 -2.35
N ASP A 1033 29.33 -9.43 -1.18
CA ASP A 1033 29.15 -10.11 0.09
C ASP A 1033 27.69 -10.45 0.39
N ILE A 1034 26.75 -9.51 0.11
CA ILE A 1034 25.31 -9.79 0.21
C ILE A 1034 24.93 -10.94 -0.72
N GLN A 1035 25.34 -10.87 -1.99
CA GLN A 1035 25.07 -11.95 -2.95
C GLN A 1035 25.64 -13.29 -2.48
N ARG A 1036 26.84 -13.29 -1.90
CA ARG A 1036 27.45 -14.50 -1.34
C ARG A 1036 26.66 -15.02 -0.15
N LEU A 1037 26.20 -14.17 0.78
CA LEU A 1037 25.41 -14.62 1.93
C LEU A 1037 24.14 -15.37 1.54
N TYR A 1038 23.38 -14.86 0.56
CA TYR A 1038 22.14 -15.53 0.14
C TYR A 1038 22.39 -16.84 -0.63
N ASN A 1039 23.58 -17.03 -1.21
CA ASN A 1039 23.87 -18.17 -2.09
C ASN A 1039 24.88 -19.17 -1.52
N THR A 1040 25.55 -18.86 -0.41
CA THR A 1040 26.59 -19.70 0.20
C THR A 1040 25.99 -20.95 0.84
N GLU A 1041 26.78 -22.02 0.87
CA GLU A 1041 26.57 -23.21 1.72
C GLU A 1041 27.59 -23.28 2.86
N ASP A 1042 28.57 -22.37 2.88
CA ASP A 1042 29.60 -22.26 3.92
C ASP A 1042 29.04 -21.55 5.15
N LYS A 1043 28.67 -22.36 6.15
CA LYS A 1043 28.11 -21.92 7.43
C LYS A 1043 29.08 -21.06 8.23
N GLN A 1044 30.36 -21.45 8.26
CA GLN A 1044 31.38 -20.76 9.06
C GLN A 1044 31.62 -19.36 8.50
N TRP A 1045 31.81 -19.24 7.18
CA TRP A 1045 31.95 -17.94 6.55
C TRP A 1045 30.72 -17.06 6.78
N GLY A 1046 29.51 -17.63 6.69
CA GLY A 1046 28.27 -16.88 6.93
C GLY A 1046 28.21 -16.28 8.33
N ILE A 1047 28.53 -17.06 9.37
CA ILE A 1047 28.58 -16.57 10.76
C ILE A 1047 29.66 -15.50 10.92
N GLU A 1048 30.88 -15.77 10.45
CA GLU A 1048 32.00 -14.81 10.53
C GLU A 1048 31.66 -13.49 9.83
N PHE A 1049 31.01 -13.55 8.66
CA PHE A 1049 30.56 -12.38 7.92
C PHE A 1049 29.53 -11.56 8.70
N LEU A 1050 28.51 -12.20 9.29
CA LEU A 1050 27.48 -11.52 10.09
C LEU A 1050 28.09 -10.86 11.33
N THR A 1051 28.98 -11.57 12.04
CA THR A 1051 29.69 -11.03 13.21
C THR A 1051 30.60 -9.87 12.84
N LYS A 1052 31.48 -10.02 11.83
CA LYS A 1052 32.44 -8.99 11.42
C LYS A 1052 31.77 -7.68 11.04
N ASN A 1053 30.60 -7.75 10.40
CA ASN A 1053 29.86 -6.58 9.92
C ASN A 1053 28.82 -6.05 10.93
N ASN A 1054 28.75 -6.62 12.14
CA ASN A 1054 27.77 -6.26 13.17
C ASN A 1054 26.32 -6.31 12.66
N ILE A 1055 26.00 -7.31 11.83
CA ILE A 1055 24.64 -7.51 11.33
C ILE A 1055 23.79 -8.05 12.48
N LEU A 1056 22.69 -7.36 12.78
CA LEU A 1056 21.77 -7.79 13.82
C LEU A 1056 20.50 -8.43 13.25
N TYR A 1057 20.08 -7.98 12.06
CA TYR A 1057 18.87 -8.49 11.41
C TYR A 1057 19.16 -8.89 9.97
N VAL A 1058 18.61 -10.03 9.56
CA VAL A 1058 18.62 -10.51 8.17
C VAL A 1058 17.17 -10.56 7.67
N TYR A 1059 16.96 -10.03 6.48
CA TYR A 1059 15.64 -9.82 5.88
C TYR A 1059 15.48 -10.72 4.66
N GLU A 1060 14.35 -11.41 4.48
CA GLU A 1060 14.06 -12.18 3.26
C GLU A 1060 12.84 -11.61 2.54
N THR A 1061 12.83 -11.75 1.21
CA THR A 1061 11.70 -11.37 0.35
C THR A 1061 11.22 -12.60 -0.42
N PRO A 1062 10.07 -12.54 -1.13
CA PRO A 1062 9.61 -13.65 -1.96
C PRO A 1062 10.58 -13.97 -3.11
N LEU A 1063 11.41 -12.99 -3.50
CA LEU A 1063 12.34 -13.11 -4.63
C LEU A 1063 13.67 -13.75 -4.22
N GLN A 1064 14.10 -13.58 -2.97
CA GLN A 1064 15.39 -14.10 -2.52
C GLN A 1064 15.32 -14.52 -1.04
N LYS A 1065 15.61 -15.80 -0.81
CA LYS A 1065 15.72 -16.45 0.50
C LYS A 1065 17.14 -16.97 0.71
N LEU A 1066 17.53 -17.18 1.96
CA LEU A 1066 18.81 -17.80 2.30
C LEU A 1066 18.84 -19.24 1.80
N LYS A 1067 19.95 -19.63 1.16
CA LYS A 1067 20.18 -21.02 0.75
C LYS A 1067 20.44 -21.93 1.96
N LEU A 1068 21.19 -21.44 2.95
CA LEU A 1068 21.39 -22.13 4.23
C LEU A 1068 20.14 -22.04 5.10
N HIS A 1069 19.91 -23.08 5.91
CA HIS A 1069 18.88 -23.03 6.92
C HIS A 1069 19.23 -21.93 7.95
N PRO A 1070 18.30 -21.02 8.32
CA PRO A 1070 18.62 -19.91 9.22
C PRO A 1070 19.28 -20.33 10.55
N GLY A 1071 18.86 -21.46 11.10
CA GLY A 1071 19.47 -22.02 12.32
C GLY A 1071 20.97 -22.33 12.19
N ASP A 1072 21.46 -22.65 10.99
CA ASP A 1072 22.89 -22.89 10.72
C ASP A 1072 23.73 -21.61 10.77
N LEU A 1073 23.08 -20.44 10.71
CA LEU A 1073 23.70 -19.13 10.76
C LEU A 1073 23.46 -18.42 12.10
N ASN A 1074 23.03 -19.14 13.14
CA ASN A 1074 22.59 -18.59 14.43
C ASN A 1074 21.46 -17.54 14.29
N LEU A 1075 20.62 -17.67 13.25
CA LEU A 1075 19.53 -16.76 12.97
C LEU A 1075 18.22 -17.28 13.61
N LYS A 1076 17.66 -16.52 14.54
CA LYS A 1076 16.33 -16.77 15.12
C LYS A 1076 15.28 -15.98 14.36
N LYS A 1077 14.28 -16.66 13.81
CA LYS A 1077 13.12 -16.02 13.16
C LYS A 1077 12.33 -15.20 14.18
N ILE A 1078 12.10 -13.92 13.86
CA ILE A 1078 11.34 -12.98 14.71
C ILE A 1078 10.08 -12.43 14.01
N PHE A 1079 9.97 -12.66 12.70
CA PHE A 1079 8.80 -12.34 11.89
C PHE A 1079 8.72 -13.29 10.69
N ASP A 1080 7.51 -13.66 10.28
CA ASP A 1080 7.20 -14.44 9.09
C ASP A 1080 5.78 -14.03 8.66
N SER A 1081 5.58 -13.75 7.38
CA SER A 1081 4.25 -13.55 6.77
C SER A 1081 4.06 -14.38 5.50
N GLY A 1082 5.00 -15.28 5.20
CA GLY A 1082 5.14 -15.89 3.88
C GLY A 1082 5.69 -14.94 2.81
N GLU A 1083 5.28 -13.67 2.80
CA GLU A 1083 5.87 -12.63 1.95
C GLU A 1083 7.27 -12.23 2.48
N ILE A 1084 7.36 -11.83 3.75
CA ILE A 1084 8.58 -11.33 4.37
C ILE A 1084 8.94 -12.20 5.57
N ASN A 1085 10.23 -12.53 5.70
CA ASN A 1085 10.79 -13.09 6.93
C ASN A 1085 11.86 -12.16 7.50
N ILE A 1086 11.91 -12.04 8.82
CA ILE A 1086 12.98 -11.33 9.51
C ILE A 1086 13.59 -12.26 10.54
N TYR A 1087 14.91 -12.31 10.54
CA TYR A 1087 15.68 -13.06 11.50
C TYR A 1087 16.58 -12.13 12.31
N LYS A 1088 16.77 -12.47 13.58
CA LYS A 1088 17.73 -11.84 14.47
C LYS A 1088 18.95 -12.75 14.60
N PHE A 1089 20.13 -12.18 14.40
CA PHE A 1089 21.40 -12.84 14.67
C PHE A 1089 21.69 -12.81 16.17
N ASN A 1090 22.02 -13.97 16.74
CA ASN A 1090 22.26 -14.16 18.18
C ASN A 1090 23.75 -14.14 18.53
#